data_AF-A0A919DUC4-F1
#
_entry.id   AF-A0A919DUC4-F1
#
_cell.length_a   1.000
_cell.length_b   1.000
_cell.length_c   1.000
_cell.angle_alpha   90.00
_cell.angle_beta   90.00
_cell.angle_gamma   90.00
#
_symmetry.space_group_name_H-M   'P 1'
#
loop_
_entity.id
_entity.type
_entity.pdbx_description
1 polymer ?
#
loop_
_entity_poly.entity_id
_entity_poly.type
_entity_poly.pdbx_seq_one_letter_code
_entity_poly.pdbx_strand_id
1 'polypeptide(L)'
;MHGIHGGRATKRRARSTVLTVLTALTLVLTTAATSQAAEPPATAKASSTTKSAAASAKTTKSGKTSKTSKFAAGSGEDCTPTAPGSKERRAGAVESCVTVTPAPAKAQTRTGFAATAAASTAAASSCGITSPGSYSYERFSYCVSGINVTYILRDSNGREIGRGTLAVATSADLSATATTWSEQVSATMTSASGDVTALDAKFRVSCGTGCRATKTAPWYGGNITLGQTLTGTVTYSSPQTTGSSASFYTSYAMYVTSPGAVAVDPNASWNNPREIRCDDAVGGSSVAGCAVPSVMPELSMSTQGSDQGGAVAAYLWAQKNLTDRWGLNTPLTRSTSGVADRTSSTCGSGSSEPFADATDLIPTDTCAQFPFAETKEGGRDGAQCAELIPHWGSGGWIIFELNGGSSLDTSQRCVRAHVAAADKQFADTQLADGFASQRVIDADQFKLTFSASLDGSHAECLGISPEDSRPAGVGWIKNTVEPVPHVQKNNPTSAAGYRATKATACLGKQLGPGSEAGGEITGWLDAADYASANNLTEQLARCHLVANILGGRISKNLVPCWQVGMNTGAGSMWEYEEQIRDEVRLDSFSDDDAILYEVTPTYLSADSTIPVGVTMSAKIERGDGSIEPMFQGVYIPNTQTGGAHNLGN
;
A
#
# COMPACT_ATOMS: atom_id res chain seq x y z
N MET A 1 -19.98 9.90 -83.92
CA MET A 1 -20.98 9.06 -84.63
C MET A 1 -20.70 7.61 -84.29
N HIS A 2 -21.74 6.90 -83.82
CA HIS A 2 -21.98 5.44 -83.78
C HIS A 2 -20.84 4.52 -83.24
N GLY A 3 -20.99 3.69 -82.21
CA GLY A 3 -22.17 3.06 -81.62
C GLY A 3 -22.63 1.86 -82.45
N ILE A 4 -22.15 0.63 -82.18
CA ILE A 4 -22.76 -0.61 -82.68
C ILE A 4 -22.76 -1.70 -81.59
N HIS A 5 -23.91 -2.36 -81.54
CA HIS A 5 -24.46 -3.30 -80.58
C HIS A 5 -23.97 -4.76 -80.67
N GLY A 6 -24.31 -5.49 -79.61
CA GLY A 6 -24.95 -6.81 -79.68
C GLY A 6 -24.02 -7.97 -79.39
N GLY A 7 -24.37 -9.00 -78.66
CA GLY A 7 -25.66 -9.48 -78.19
C GLY A 7 -25.47 -10.94 -77.76
N ARG A 8 -26.10 -11.32 -76.65
CA ARG A 8 -26.01 -12.61 -75.94
C ARG A 8 -26.41 -13.84 -76.75
N ALA A 9 -25.90 -15.02 -76.34
CA ALA A 9 -26.66 -16.25 -76.01
C ALA A 9 -25.68 -17.44 -75.85
N THR A 10 -25.84 -18.52 -75.08
CA THR A 10 -26.74 -19.05 -74.03
C THR A 10 -26.18 -20.45 -73.62
N LYS A 11 -26.73 -21.03 -72.54
CA LYS A 11 -26.83 -22.50 -72.18
C LYS A 11 -25.78 -23.04 -71.19
N ARG A 12 -26.19 -23.35 -69.93
CA ARG A 12 -26.87 -24.56 -69.36
C ARG A 12 -25.84 -25.63 -68.93
N ARG A 13 -25.59 -25.81 -67.61
CA ARG A 13 -26.24 -26.69 -66.59
C ARG A 13 -25.73 -28.16 -66.57
N ALA A 14 -25.09 -28.56 -65.46
CA ALA A 14 -25.20 -29.84 -64.72
C ALA A 14 -24.31 -29.70 -63.43
N ARG A 15 -24.78 -29.76 -62.17
CA ARG A 15 -25.08 -30.94 -61.30
C ARG A 15 -23.99 -32.03 -61.42
N SER A 16 -23.32 -32.57 -60.38
CA SER A 16 -23.78 -32.87 -59.02
C SER A 16 -22.61 -33.26 -58.08
N THR A 17 -22.77 -32.97 -56.77
CA THR A 17 -22.35 -33.74 -55.56
C THR A 17 -20.99 -34.44 -55.47
N VAL A 18 -20.17 -34.05 -54.48
CA VAL A 18 -19.60 -34.95 -53.45
C VAL A 18 -19.50 -34.20 -52.12
N LEU A 19 -19.91 -34.90 -51.07
CA LEU A 19 -19.98 -34.55 -49.65
C LEU A 19 -18.71 -35.09 -48.98
N THR A 20 -17.98 -34.31 -48.16
CA THR A 20 -17.29 -34.85 -46.96
C THR A 20 -16.67 -33.76 -46.05
N VAL A 21 -17.03 -33.86 -44.77
CA VAL A 21 -16.23 -33.70 -43.54
C VAL A 21 -16.11 -32.31 -42.89
N LEU A 22 -16.60 -32.32 -41.64
CA LEU A 22 -16.52 -31.35 -40.56
C LEU A 22 -15.09 -30.86 -40.27
N THR A 23 -14.98 -29.58 -39.92
CA THR A 23 -14.19 -29.12 -38.78
C THR A 23 -14.83 -27.84 -38.23
N ALA A 24 -15.50 -27.96 -37.09
CA ALA A 24 -16.04 -26.83 -36.35
C ALA A 24 -14.87 -26.09 -35.70
N LEU A 25 -14.62 -24.87 -36.15
CA LEU A 25 -13.71 -23.92 -35.51
C LEU A 25 -14.46 -23.31 -34.31
N THR A 26 -14.16 -23.77 -33.09
CA THR A 26 -14.56 -23.06 -31.88
C THR A 26 -13.68 -21.83 -31.73
N LEU A 27 -14.22 -20.66 -32.05
CA LEU A 27 -13.65 -19.37 -31.68
C LEU A 27 -13.63 -19.25 -30.15
N VAL A 28 -12.45 -19.36 -29.56
CA VAL A 28 -12.19 -18.93 -28.18
C VAL A 28 -12.03 -17.42 -28.23
N LEU A 29 -13.07 -16.69 -27.78
CA LEU A 29 -13.00 -15.27 -27.48
C LEU A 29 -12.19 -15.09 -26.19
N THR A 30 -10.96 -14.59 -26.32
CA THR A 30 -10.19 -14.07 -25.17
C THR A 30 -10.82 -12.76 -24.72
N THR A 31 -11.54 -12.79 -23.60
CA THR A 31 -12.06 -11.60 -22.92
C THR A 31 -10.89 -10.88 -22.24
N ALA A 32 -10.50 -9.73 -22.78
CA ALA A 32 -9.69 -8.75 -22.08
C ALA A 32 -10.53 -8.14 -20.94
N ALA A 33 -10.21 -8.49 -19.70
CA ALA A 33 -10.81 -7.87 -18.53
C ALA A 33 -10.11 -6.53 -18.24
N THR A 34 -10.55 -5.47 -18.92
CA THR A 34 -10.46 -4.11 -18.38
C THR A 34 -11.67 -3.92 -17.48
N SER A 35 -11.46 -3.61 -16.20
CA SER A 35 -12.52 -3.32 -15.23
C SER A 35 -13.52 -2.31 -15.78
N GLN A 36 -14.71 -2.77 -16.17
CA GLN A 36 -15.85 -1.92 -16.47
C GLN A 36 -16.59 -1.65 -15.16
N ALA A 37 -16.70 -0.38 -14.82
CA ALA A 37 -17.60 0.09 -13.76
C ALA A 37 -19.04 -0.21 -14.18
N ALA A 38 -19.79 -0.88 -13.32
CA ALA A 38 -21.23 -1.07 -13.49
C ALA A 38 -21.97 0.26 -13.23
N GLU A 39 -22.98 0.50 -14.07
CA GLU A 39 -23.88 1.65 -14.07
C GLU A 39 -24.73 1.72 -12.78
N PRO A 40 -24.97 2.91 -12.19
CA PRO A 40 -25.72 3.03 -10.95
C PRO A 40 -27.25 2.99 -11.16
N PRO A 41 -28.04 2.34 -10.29
CA PRO A 41 -29.48 2.48 -10.31
C PRO A 41 -29.95 3.82 -9.73
N ALA A 42 -31.15 4.19 -10.19
CA ALA A 42 -31.73 5.53 -10.19
C ALA A 42 -31.99 6.20 -8.83
N THR A 43 -31.99 7.53 -8.92
CA THR A 43 -32.51 8.56 -8.02
C THR A 43 -33.65 8.15 -7.07
N ALA A 44 -33.45 8.38 -5.77
CA ALA A 44 -34.52 8.63 -4.81
C ALA A 44 -34.14 9.77 -3.84
N LYS A 45 -35.17 10.50 -3.44
CA LYS A 45 -35.20 11.90 -2.97
C LYS A 45 -34.48 12.19 -1.65
N ALA A 46 -33.98 13.43 -1.57
CA ALA A 46 -33.58 14.13 -0.38
C ALA A 46 -34.68 14.12 0.72
N SER A 47 -34.26 13.94 1.97
CA SER A 47 -35.02 14.39 3.13
C SER A 47 -34.11 15.03 4.18
N SER A 48 -34.74 15.93 4.91
CA SER A 48 -34.27 17.10 5.65
C SER A 48 -33.51 16.83 6.95
N THR A 49 -32.58 17.75 7.24
CA THR A 49 -32.21 18.33 8.55
C THR A 49 -32.17 17.41 9.78
N THR A 50 -30.98 17.25 10.35
CA THR A 50 -30.83 17.22 11.81
C THR A 50 -29.52 17.87 12.23
N LYS A 51 -29.65 18.95 13.00
CA LYS A 51 -28.59 19.60 13.79
C LYS A 51 -28.06 18.58 14.81
N SER A 52 -26.75 18.39 14.91
CA SER A 52 -26.12 18.01 16.18
C SER A 52 -24.64 18.36 16.23
N ALA A 53 -24.25 18.67 17.47
CA ALA A 53 -23.08 19.37 17.96
C ALA A 53 -21.71 18.85 17.49
N ALA A 54 -20.83 19.81 17.19
CA ALA A 54 -19.40 19.59 17.03
C ALA A 54 -18.76 19.19 18.37
N ALA A 55 -18.16 18.00 18.40
CA ALA A 55 -17.17 17.62 19.41
C ALA A 55 -15.77 17.95 18.88
N SER A 56 -15.00 18.64 19.71
CA SER A 56 -13.66 19.14 19.45
C SER A 56 -12.70 18.09 18.88
N ALA A 57 -12.35 18.22 17.59
CA ALA A 57 -11.24 17.50 16.99
C ALA A 57 -9.91 18.12 17.46
N LYS A 58 -9.21 17.37 18.30
CA LYS A 58 -7.83 17.61 18.71
C LYS A 58 -6.95 17.50 17.45
N THR A 59 -6.40 18.64 17.01
CA THR A 59 -5.56 18.75 15.82
C THR A 59 -4.25 18.00 16.06
N THR A 60 -4.14 16.78 15.54
CA THR A 60 -2.86 16.09 15.36
C THR A 60 -2.07 16.84 14.30
N LYS A 61 -0.97 17.48 14.72
CA LYS A 61 0.04 18.04 13.82
C LYS A 61 0.68 16.90 13.03
N SER A 62 0.23 16.67 11.80
CA SER A 62 1.04 15.93 10.82
C SER A 62 2.28 16.75 10.52
N GLY A 63 3.45 16.22 10.89
CA GLY A 63 4.74 16.83 10.65
C GLY A 63 5.08 16.80 9.16
N LYS A 64 4.54 17.74 8.39
CA LYS A 64 4.97 17.96 7.02
C LYS A 64 6.39 18.55 7.02
N THR A 65 7.35 17.77 6.54
CA THR A 65 8.74 18.21 6.36
C THR A 65 8.83 19.21 5.21
N SER A 66 8.69 20.50 5.52
CA SER A 66 9.01 21.58 4.58
C SER A 66 10.49 21.50 4.19
N LYS A 67 10.79 21.37 2.89
CA LYS A 67 12.16 21.36 2.39
C LYS A 67 12.64 22.79 2.14
N THR A 68 13.92 23.05 2.35
CA THR A 68 14.53 24.36 2.07
C THR A 68 15.64 24.27 1.04
N SER A 69 15.78 25.29 0.20
CA SER A 69 16.97 25.51 -0.64
C SER A 69 17.45 26.94 -0.60
N LYS A 70 18.74 27.11 -0.93
CA LYS A 70 19.34 28.44 -1.13
C LYS A 70 18.75 29.09 -2.39
N PHE A 71 18.46 30.38 -2.28
CA PHE A 71 18.19 31.21 -3.44
C PHE A 71 19.50 31.46 -4.21
N ALA A 72 19.52 31.19 -5.51
CA ALA A 72 20.61 31.62 -6.37
C ALA A 72 20.43 33.11 -6.65
N ALA A 73 21.49 33.92 -6.48
CA ALA A 73 21.45 35.33 -6.85
C ALA A 73 20.95 35.50 -8.30
N GLY A 74 20.22 36.58 -8.56
CA GLY A 74 19.68 36.87 -9.90
C GLY A 74 20.76 37.31 -10.88
N SER A 75 20.36 38.02 -11.94
CA SER A 75 21.32 38.72 -12.79
C SER A 75 22.27 39.59 -11.95
N GLY A 76 23.53 39.74 -12.39
CA GLY A 76 24.52 40.62 -11.73
C GLY A 76 24.05 42.07 -11.64
N GLU A 77 24.90 42.96 -11.14
CA GLU A 77 24.58 44.41 -11.08
C GLU A 77 24.28 44.95 -12.47
N ASP A 78 23.07 45.49 -12.67
CA ASP A 78 22.64 46.13 -13.90
C ASP A 78 22.59 47.65 -13.70
N CYS A 79 23.47 48.38 -14.38
CA CYS A 79 23.61 49.83 -14.29
C CYS A 79 23.14 50.50 -15.57
N THR A 80 22.24 51.48 -15.43
CA THR A 80 21.71 52.28 -16.55
C THR A 80 21.92 53.77 -16.29
N PRO A 81 22.21 54.58 -17.33
CA PRO A 81 22.28 56.03 -17.17
C PRO A 81 20.95 56.60 -16.67
N THR A 82 21.00 57.51 -15.70
CA THR A 82 19.80 58.21 -15.23
C THR A 82 19.21 59.07 -16.35
N ALA A 83 17.89 59.05 -16.52
CA ALA A 83 17.21 59.79 -17.58
C ALA A 83 17.54 61.30 -17.55
N PRO A 84 17.81 61.94 -18.70
CA PRO A 84 18.00 63.40 -18.78
C PRO A 84 16.81 64.17 -18.19
N GLY A 85 17.09 65.15 -17.33
CA GLY A 85 16.06 66.00 -16.72
C GLY A 85 15.34 65.42 -15.49
N SER A 86 15.60 64.16 -15.15
CA SER A 86 15.09 63.47 -13.95
C SER A 86 15.53 64.15 -12.64
N LYS A 87 14.82 63.89 -11.54
CA LYS A 87 15.17 64.43 -10.22
C LYS A 87 16.56 63.96 -9.80
N GLU A 88 16.90 62.72 -10.12
CA GLU A 88 18.15 62.05 -9.80
C GLU A 88 19.31 62.71 -10.55
N ARG A 89 19.12 62.99 -11.86
CA ARG A 89 20.12 63.71 -12.67
C ARG A 89 20.36 65.13 -12.16
N ARG A 90 19.33 65.80 -11.63
CA ARG A 90 19.46 67.12 -10.99
C ARG A 90 20.13 67.06 -9.62
N ALA A 91 20.00 65.94 -8.91
CA ALA A 91 20.67 65.65 -7.65
C ALA A 91 22.15 65.21 -7.84
N GLY A 92 22.61 65.09 -9.09
CA GLY A 92 24.00 64.75 -9.41
C GLY A 92 24.24 63.28 -9.74
N ALA A 93 23.19 62.43 -9.76
CA ALA A 93 23.30 61.06 -10.20
C ALA A 93 23.55 61.00 -11.72
N VAL A 94 24.50 60.17 -12.15
CA VAL A 94 24.74 59.90 -13.58
C VAL A 94 24.26 58.51 -14.00
N GLU A 95 24.22 57.58 -13.06
CA GLU A 95 23.80 56.19 -13.27
C GLU A 95 22.98 55.66 -12.08
N SER A 96 22.13 54.68 -12.37
CA SER A 96 21.40 53.89 -11.39
C SER A 96 21.65 52.40 -11.59
N CYS A 97 22.01 51.70 -10.52
CA CYS A 97 22.35 50.29 -10.54
C CYS A 97 21.37 49.46 -9.70
N VAL A 98 21.00 48.28 -10.19
CA VAL A 98 20.12 47.34 -9.48
C VAL A 98 20.79 45.97 -9.34
N THR A 99 20.67 45.38 -8.15
CA THR A 99 21.19 44.04 -7.84
C THR A 99 20.14 43.18 -7.18
N VAL A 100 20.11 41.88 -7.51
CA VAL A 100 19.26 40.87 -6.88
C VAL A 100 20.11 39.90 -6.09
N THR A 101 20.01 39.95 -4.76
CA THR A 101 20.81 39.11 -3.86
C THR A 101 19.93 38.44 -2.82
N PRO A 102 20.29 37.25 -2.31
CA PRO A 102 19.64 36.73 -1.10
C PRO A 102 19.89 37.69 0.07
N ALA A 103 18.89 37.86 0.94
CA ALA A 103 19.05 38.62 2.16
C ALA A 103 20.21 38.04 2.99
N PRO A 104 21.06 38.88 3.59
CA PRO A 104 22.15 38.40 4.42
C PRO A 104 21.57 37.58 5.57
N ALA A 105 22.11 36.38 5.79
CA ALA A 105 21.79 35.60 6.97
C ALA A 105 22.11 36.47 8.18
N LYS A 106 21.10 36.78 9.01
CA LYS A 106 21.36 37.44 10.29
C LYS A 106 22.32 36.55 11.06
N ALA A 107 23.52 37.02 11.33
CA ALA A 107 24.40 36.39 12.30
C ALA A 107 23.60 36.21 13.58
N GLN A 108 23.53 34.99 14.12
CA GLN A 108 22.90 34.71 15.40
C GLN A 108 23.58 35.55 16.47
N THR A 109 23.02 36.72 16.73
CA THR A 109 23.35 37.51 17.91
C THR A 109 22.66 36.79 19.07
N ARG A 110 23.47 36.10 19.88
CA ARG A 110 23.08 35.68 21.22
C ARG A 110 22.74 36.93 22.02
N THR A 111 21.48 37.33 22.01
CA THR A 111 20.94 38.28 22.99
C THR A 111 19.62 37.75 23.48
N GLY A 112 19.57 37.52 24.80
CA GLY A 112 18.47 36.89 25.50
C GLY A 112 17.16 37.68 25.48
N PHE A 113 16.09 36.93 25.71
CA PHE A 113 14.75 37.30 26.17
C PHE A 113 14.38 38.80 26.20
N ALA A 114 13.44 39.18 25.33
CA ALA A 114 12.22 39.86 25.73
C ALA A 114 11.17 39.74 24.61
N ALA A 115 10.07 39.06 24.92
CA ALA A 115 8.91 38.98 24.06
C ALA A 115 8.05 40.24 24.23
N THR A 116 7.71 40.91 23.14
CA THR A 116 6.54 41.79 23.07
C THR A 116 5.74 41.41 21.83
N ALA A 117 4.57 40.84 22.10
CA ALA A 117 3.54 40.54 21.13
C ALA A 117 2.90 41.84 20.60
N ALA A 118 2.70 41.93 19.29
CA ALA A 118 1.69 42.80 18.70
C ALA A 118 1.26 42.33 17.30
N ALA A 119 -0.08 42.24 17.16
CA ALA A 119 -0.88 42.33 15.94
C ALA A 119 -0.84 41.17 14.92
N SER A 120 -1.73 40.21 15.17
CA SER A 120 -2.38 39.36 14.19
C SER A 120 -3.47 40.14 13.42
N THR A 121 -3.41 40.14 12.09
CA THR A 121 -4.60 40.20 11.22
C THR A 121 -4.29 39.68 9.81
N ALA A 122 -5.21 38.86 9.31
CA ALA A 122 -5.45 38.46 7.92
C ALA A 122 -4.50 37.42 7.26
N ALA A 123 -4.96 36.16 7.30
CA ALA A 123 -4.77 35.09 6.31
C ALA A 123 -3.49 35.14 5.45
N ALA A 124 -2.34 34.84 6.06
CA ALA A 124 -1.18 34.36 5.32
C ALA A 124 -1.33 32.85 5.10
N SER A 125 -1.23 32.43 3.85
CA SER A 125 -1.04 31.04 3.45
C SER A 125 0.13 30.39 4.21
N SER A 126 0.19 29.06 4.18
CA SER A 126 1.03 28.07 4.90
C SER A 126 2.53 28.35 5.15
N CYS A 127 3.06 29.52 4.77
CA CYS A 127 4.49 29.79 4.74
C CYS A 127 4.91 30.65 5.94
N GLY A 128 5.35 29.97 7.00
CA GLY A 128 6.09 30.62 8.09
C GLY A 128 7.45 31.08 7.57
N ILE A 129 7.61 32.37 7.33
CA ILE A 129 8.89 33.02 6.97
C ILE A 129 9.83 32.93 8.18
N THR A 130 10.50 31.78 8.34
CA THR A 130 11.35 31.48 9.51
C THR A 130 12.84 31.70 9.23
N SER A 131 13.23 31.90 7.97
CA SER A 131 14.63 32.16 7.57
C SER A 131 14.71 33.03 6.31
N PRO A 132 15.07 34.33 6.43
CA PRO A 132 15.29 35.18 5.26
C PRO A 132 16.36 34.61 4.32
N GLY A 133 16.14 34.69 3.01
CA GLY A 133 17.07 34.19 1.98
C GLY A 133 16.89 32.70 1.65
N SER A 134 15.81 32.08 2.12
CA SER A 134 15.51 30.67 1.88
C SER A 134 14.24 30.48 1.05
N TYR A 135 14.28 29.45 0.20
CA TYR A 135 13.14 28.94 -0.54
C TYR A 135 12.59 27.72 0.20
N SER A 136 11.38 27.80 0.74
CA SER A 136 10.68 26.69 1.40
C SER A 136 9.65 26.10 0.46
N TYR A 137 9.54 24.77 0.38
CA TYR A 137 8.60 24.13 -0.52
C TYR A 137 8.16 22.75 -0.03
N GLU A 138 6.93 22.43 -0.41
CA GLU A 138 6.32 21.12 -0.30
C GLU A 138 5.93 20.64 -1.70
N ARG A 139 5.30 19.47 -1.78
CA ARG A 139 4.84 18.93 -3.06
C ARG A 139 3.78 19.81 -3.73
N PHE A 140 2.94 20.46 -2.93
CA PHE A 140 1.82 21.28 -3.41
C PHE A 140 1.88 22.73 -2.95
N SER A 141 3.05 23.21 -2.53
CA SER A 141 3.21 24.62 -2.17
C SER A 141 4.66 25.05 -2.29
N TYR A 142 4.85 26.34 -2.50
CA TYR A 142 6.16 26.94 -2.44
C TYR A 142 6.12 28.36 -1.90
N CYS A 143 7.23 28.77 -1.28
CA CYS A 143 7.45 30.13 -0.85
C CYS A 143 8.92 30.52 -0.92
N VAL A 144 9.13 31.75 -1.36
CA VAL A 144 10.42 32.41 -1.38
C VAL A 144 10.33 33.62 -0.47
N SER A 145 11.30 33.76 0.42
CA SER A 145 11.41 34.94 1.28
C SER A 145 12.85 35.44 1.38
N GLY A 146 13.00 36.75 1.54
CA GLY A 146 14.30 37.39 1.68
C GLY A 146 15.09 37.44 0.37
N ILE A 147 14.43 37.80 -0.73
CA ILE A 147 15.12 38.29 -1.92
C ILE A 147 15.31 39.80 -1.75
N ASN A 148 16.54 40.28 -1.73
CA ASN A 148 16.85 41.70 -1.69
C ASN A 148 17.09 42.23 -3.11
N VAL A 149 16.24 43.18 -3.52
CA VAL A 149 16.46 44.00 -4.71
C VAL A 149 17.00 45.35 -4.25
N THR A 150 18.28 45.62 -4.52
CA THR A 150 18.94 46.85 -4.07
C THR A 150 19.12 47.80 -5.25
N TYR A 151 18.63 49.03 -5.09
CA TYR A 151 18.76 50.15 -6.01
C TYR A 151 19.79 51.14 -5.49
N ILE A 152 20.76 51.54 -6.32
CA ILE A 152 21.86 52.45 -5.97
C ILE A 152 21.91 53.59 -7.00
N LEU A 153 22.08 54.83 -6.53
CA LEU A 153 22.40 56.00 -7.35
C LEU A 153 23.89 56.33 -7.19
N ARG A 154 24.59 56.57 -8.31
CA ARG A 154 25.99 56.99 -8.30
C ARG A 154 26.21 58.30 -9.04
N ASP A 155 27.13 59.12 -8.55
CA ASP A 155 27.56 60.38 -9.16
C ASP A 155 28.58 60.15 -10.30
N SER A 156 29.05 61.24 -10.92
CA SER A 156 30.02 61.19 -12.02
C SER A 156 31.39 60.59 -11.65
N ASN A 157 31.68 60.43 -10.36
CA ASN A 157 32.91 59.82 -9.85
C ASN A 157 32.69 58.36 -9.41
N GLY A 158 31.50 57.80 -9.67
CA GLY A 158 31.12 56.46 -9.22
C GLY A 158 30.80 56.37 -7.73
N ARG A 159 30.68 57.50 -7.02
CA ARG A 159 30.36 57.51 -5.59
C ARG A 159 28.87 57.28 -5.40
N GLU A 160 28.53 56.37 -4.48
CA GLU A 160 27.14 56.17 -4.03
C GLU A 160 26.61 57.43 -3.33
N ILE A 161 25.50 57.96 -3.85
CA ILE A 161 24.80 59.13 -3.31
C ILE A 161 23.39 58.79 -2.83
N GLY A 162 22.90 57.60 -3.11
CA GLY A 162 21.64 57.10 -2.55
C GLY A 162 21.47 55.59 -2.73
N ARG A 163 20.72 54.97 -1.81
CA ARG A 163 20.44 53.53 -1.80
C ARG A 163 19.05 53.23 -1.26
N GLY A 164 18.36 52.30 -1.89
CA GLY A 164 17.13 51.70 -1.39
C GLY A 164 17.16 50.19 -1.54
N THR A 165 16.59 49.46 -0.59
CA THR A 165 16.50 47.98 -0.65
C THR A 165 15.06 47.54 -0.48
N LEU A 166 14.59 46.74 -1.43
CA LEU A 166 13.29 46.08 -1.40
C LEU A 166 13.48 44.61 -1.01
N ALA A 167 12.79 44.17 0.03
CA ALA A 167 12.68 42.76 0.37
C ALA A 167 11.45 42.20 -0.34
N VAL A 168 11.67 41.23 -1.22
CA VAL A 168 10.63 40.55 -2.00
C VAL A 168 10.38 39.16 -1.42
N ALA A 169 9.10 38.80 -1.35
CA ALA A 169 8.66 37.45 -1.02
C ALA A 169 7.52 37.02 -1.94
N THR A 170 7.49 35.74 -2.29
CA THR A 170 6.38 35.14 -3.04
C THR A 170 5.94 33.82 -2.43
N SER A 171 4.67 33.46 -2.60
CA SER A 171 4.15 32.16 -2.17
C SER A 171 2.97 31.70 -3.01
N ALA A 172 2.84 30.40 -3.20
CA ALA A 172 1.70 29.81 -3.89
C ALA A 172 1.40 28.41 -3.36
N ASP A 173 0.13 28.03 -3.46
CA ASP A 173 -0.34 26.65 -3.31
C ASP A 173 -0.71 26.12 -4.70
N LEU A 174 -0.21 24.92 -5.01
CA LEU A 174 -0.56 24.13 -6.18
C LEU A 174 -1.70 23.18 -5.81
N SER A 175 -2.41 22.68 -6.82
CA SER A 175 -3.50 21.73 -6.64
C SER A 175 -3.24 20.43 -7.37
N ALA A 176 -3.46 19.30 -6.71
CA ALA A 176 -3.45 17.98 -7.36
C ALA A 176 -4.58 17.81 -8.40
N THR A 177 -5.57 18.72 -8.42
CA THR A 177 -6.76 18.65 -9.26
C THR A 177 -7.03 19.93 -10.06
N ALA A 178 -6.08 20.86 -10.11
CA ALA A 178 -6.18 22.04 -10.95
C ALA A 178 -4.84 22.43 -11.57
N THR A 179 -4.89 22.88 -12.82
CA THR A 179 -3.73 23.37 -13.59
C THR A 179 -3.61 24.88 -13.61
N THR A 180 -4.38 25.56 -12.77
CA THR A 180 -4.35 27.00 -12.55
C THR A 180 -4.06 27.27 -11.09
N TRP A 181 -3.23 28.27 -10.82
CA TRP A 181 -2.92 28.69 -9.46
C TRP A 181 -2.62 30.19 -9.40
N SER A 182 -2.74 30.73 -8.19
CA SER A 182 -2.38 32.12 -7.89
C SER A 182 -1.12 32.14 -7.04
N GLU A 183 -0.23 33.06 -7.34
CA GLU A 183 0.95 33.33 -6.53
C GLU A 183 0.81 34.72 -5.91
N GLN A 184 0.95 34.78 -4.59
CA GLN A 184 1.04 36.02 -3.83
C GLN A 184 2.44 36.57 -3.95
N VAL A 185 2.55 37.88 -4.19
CA VAL A 185 3.80 38.60 -4.27
C VAL A 185 3.73 39.75 -3.28
N SER A 186 4.82 40.00 -2.55
CA SER A 186 4.99 41.17 -1.70
C SER A 186 6.36 41.78 -1.90
N ALA A 187 6.45 43.11 -1.83
CA ALA A 187 7.70 43.86 -1.83
C ALA A 187 7.65 44.93 -0.74
N THR A 188 8.60 44.91 0.18
CA THR A 188 8.69 45.86 1.31
C THR A 188 9.98 46.65 1.21
N MET A 189 9.93 47.98 1.31
CA MET A 189 11.16 48.78 1.39
C MET A 189 11.73 48.69 2.80
N THR A 190 12.91 48.07 2.94
CA THR A 190 13.53 47.75 4.23
C THR A 190 14.66 48.71 4.62
N SER A 191 15.26 49.40 3.65
CA SER A 191 16.23 50.46 3.90
C SER A 191 16.16 51.54 2.83
N ALA A 192 16.46 52.78 3.23
CA ALA A 192 16.52 53.96 2.39
C ALA A 192 17.62 54.89 2.93
N SER A 193 18.48 55.45 2.08
CA SER A 193 19.53 56.40 2.47
C SER A 193 19.94 57.33 1.34
N GLY A 194 20.51 58.48 1.71
CA GLY A 194 20.95 59.51 0.77
C GLY A 194 19.77 60.05 -0.04
N ASP A 195 19.96 60.17 -1.36
CA ASP A 195 18.95 60.73 -2.27
C ASP A 195 17.79 59.77 -2.58
N VAL A 196 17.88 58.51 -2.17
CA VAL A 196 16.81 57.51 -2.34
C VAL A 196 15.93 57.48 -1.09
N THR A 197 14.85 58.24 -1.11
CA THR A 197 13.84 58.27 -0.03
C THR A 197 12.58 57.45 -0.34
N ALA A 198 12.41 57.07 -1.60
CA ALA A 198 11.28 56.31 -2.12
C ALA A 198 11.70 55.63 -3.42
N LEU A 199 11.00 54.57 -3.81
CA LEU A 199 11.17 53.87 -5.08
C LEU A 199 9.82 53.70 -5.77
N ASP A 200 9.81 53.64 -7.10
CA ASP A 200 8.69 53.10 -7.88
C ASP A 200 9.05 51.66 -8.26
N ALA A 201 8.08 50.76 -8.11
CA ALA A 201 8.26 49.34 -8.35
C ALA A 201 7.16 48.79 -9.27
N LYS A 202 7.58 48.10 -10.33
CA LYS A 202 6.70 47.26 -11.16
C LYS A 202 7.18 45.83 -11.09
N PHE A 203 6.24 44.89 -11.13
CA PHE A 203 6.56 43.47 -11.07
C PHE A 203 5.84 42.75 -12.21
N ARG A 204 6.57 41.90 -12.93
CA ARG A 204 6.05 41.05 -13.98
C ARG A 204 6.47 39.61 -13.76
N VAL A 205 5.59 38.70 -14.17
CA VAL A 205 5.88 37.28 -14.20
C VAL A 205 5.71 36.70 -15.58
N SER A 206 6.47 35.65 -15.82
CA SER A 206 6.34 34.74 -16.95
C SER A 206 6.59 33.31 -16.47
N CYS A 207 6.45 32.34 -17.36
CA CYS A 207 6.83 30.96 -17.10
C CYS A 207 7.31 30.30 -18.40
N GLY A 208 8.01 29.18 -18.26
CA GLY A 208 8.53 28.42 -19.39
C GLY A 208 7.45 27.77 -20.27
N THR A 209 7.91 27.07 -21.31
CA THR A 209 7.04 26.33 -22.25
C THR A 209 6.08 25.40 -21.52
N GLY A 210 4.83 25.36 -21.99
CA GLY A 210 3.76 24.56 -21.36
C GLY A 210 3.02 25.30 -20.24
N CYS A 211 3.44 26.51 -19.88
CA CYS A 211 2.75 27.38 -18.94
C CYS A 211 2.49 28.76 -19.56
N ARG A 212 1.42 29.42 -19.09
CA ARG A 212 1.09 30.81 -19.39
C ARG A 212 0.76 31.57 -18.12
N ALA A 213 1.42 32.71 -17.90
CA ALA A 213 0.98 33.71 -16.94
C ALA A 213 -0.28 34.42 -17.49
N THR A 214 -1.41 34.27 -16.80
CA THR A 214 -2.72 34.83 -17.19
C THR A 214 -2.97 36.20 -16.57
N LYS A 215 -2.47 36.44 -15.35
CA LYS A 215 -2.33 37.77 -14.74
C LYS A 215 -0.84 37.99 -14.50
N THR A 216 -0.23 38.84 -15.33
CA THR A 216 1.23 38.96 -15.42
C THR A 216 1.84 39.95 -14.43
N ALA A 217 1.04 40.79 -13.77
CA ALA A 217 1.53 41.78 -12.82
C ALA A 217 0.63 41.83 -11.57
N PRO A 218 1.20 41.76 -10.36
CA PRO A 218 0.46 41.94 -9.11
C PRO A 218 0.19 43.43 -8.84
N TRP A 219 1.10 44.30 -9.28
CA TRP A 219 0.98 45.76 -9.34
C TRP A 219 1.79 46.29 -10.53
N TYR A 220 1.36 47.42 -11.09
CA TYR A 220 1.99 48.04 -12.27
C TYR A 220 2.38 49.49 -11.97
N GLY A 221 3.27 49.65 -10.99
CA GLY A 221 3.70 50.93 -10.45
C GLY A 221 3.18 51.11 -9.03
N GLY A 222 3.83 51.99 -8.28
CA GLY A 222 3.52 52.29 -6.89
C GLY A 222 4.74 52.86 -6.18
N ASN A 223 4.58 54.06 -5.62
CA ASN A 223 5.60 54.64 -4.76
C ASN A 223 5.67 53.82 -3.46
N ILE A 224 6.84 53.28 -3.16
CA ILE A 224 7.14 52.58 -1.92
C ILE A 224 8.17 53.40 -1.13
N THR A 225 7.80 53.76 0.09
CA THR A 225 8.68 54.44 1.06
C THR A 225 9.11 53.46 2.14
N LEU A 226 10.10 53.83 2.96
CA LEU A 226 10.65 53.00 4.02
C LEU A 226 9.54 52.44 4.93
N GLY A 227 9.49 51.11 5.08
CA GLY A 227 8.49 50.41 5.89
C GLY A 227 7.17 50.10 5.18
N GLN A 228 6.91 50.67 4.00
CA GLN A 228 5.72 50.33 3.22
C GLN A 228 5.88 49.01 2.47
N THR A 229 4.76 48.37 2.18
CA THR A 229 4.68 47.09 1.47
C THR A 229 3.69 47.17 0.33
N LEU A 230 4.10 46.75 -0.87
CA LEU A 230 3.22 46.45 -1.99
C LEU A 230 2.86 44.97 -1.94
N THR A 231 1.59 44.64 -2.19
CA THR A 231 1.11 43.25 -2.18
C THR A 231 0.06 43.06 -3.27
N GLY A 232 0.03 41.87 -3.87
CA GLY A 232 -0.89 41.53 -4.92
C GLY A 232 -0.63 40.12 -5.46
N THR A 233 -1.52 39.67 -6.34
CA THR A 233 -1.47 38.33 -6.92
C THR A 233 -1.11 38.34 -8.40
N VAL A 234 -0.41 37.30 -8.83
CA VAL A 234 -0.31 36.88 -10.24
C VAL A 234 -0.96 35.52 -10.40
N THR A 235 -1.32 35.15 -11.62
CA THR A 235 -1.98 33.87 -11.90
C THR A 235 -1.34 33.18 -13.09
N TYR A 236 -1.26 31.85 -13.01
CA TYR A 236 -0.70 31.00 -14.05
C TYR A 236 -1.71 29.94 -14.48
N SER A 237 -1.50 29.40 -15.67
CA SER A 237 -2.27 28.30 -16.24
C SER A 237 -1.36 27.40 -17.06
N SER A 238 -1.46 26.09 -16.85
CA SER A 238 -0.77 25.07 -17.63
C SER A 238 -1.73 23.94 -18.00
N PRO A 239 -2.69 24.18 -18.91
CA PRO A 239 -3.67 23.17 -19.29
C PRO A 239 -2.98 21.92 -19.86
N GLN A 240 -3.40 20.74 -19.41
CA GLN A 240 -2.87 19.45 -19.85
C GLN A 240 -4.01 18.62 -20.44
N THR A 241 -3.69 17.84 -21.46
CA THR A 241 -4.57 16.81 -22.02
C THR A 241 -4.22 15.45 -21.43
N THR A 242 -5.16 14.51 -21.42
CA THR A 242 -4.95 13.16 -20.87
C THR A 242 -3.67 12.51 -21.39
N GLY A 243 -2.87 11.99 -20.45
CA GLY A 243 -1.56 11.38 -20.71
C GLY A 243 -0.41 12.36 -20.90
N SER A 244 -0.64 13.67 -20.93
CA SER A 244 0.41 14.68 -21.11
C SER A 244 0.94 15.25 -19.79
N SER A 245 2.17 15.76 -19.85
CA SER A 245 2.80 16.51 -18.76
C SER A 245 3.66 17.64 -19.31
N ALA A 246 3.78 18.72 -18.55
CA ALA A 246 4.68 19.82 -18.81
C ALA A 246 5.39 20.22 -17.52
N SER A 247 6.71 20.40 -17.62
CA SER A 247 7.53 20.88 -16.52
C SER A 247 8.17 22.21 -16.90
N PHE A 248 8.12 23.18 -15.99
CA PHE A 248 8.58 24.54 -16.25
C PHE A 248 8.94 25.26 -14.95
N TYR A 249 9.68 26.36 -15.10
CA TYR A 249 9.94 27.30 -14.02
C TYR A 249 9.06 28.54 -14.19
N THR A 250 8.65 29.15 -13.08
CA THR A 250 8.15 30.54 -13.08
C THR A 250 9.32 31.51 -13.04
N SER A 251 9.15 32.65 -13.70
CA SER A 251 10.18 33.65 -13.90
C SER A 251 9.65 35.01 -13.49
N TYR A 252 10.52 35.82 -12.89
CA TYR A 252 10.16 37.09 -12.26
C TYR A 252 11.05 38.20 -12.80
N ALA A 253 10.43 39.33 -13.12
CA ALA A 253 11.09 40.53 -13.57
C ALA A 253 10.53 41.73 -12.78
N MET A 254 11.42 42.46 -12.12
CA MET A 254 11.09 43.65 -11.35
C MET A 254 11.76 44.88 -12.00
N TYR A 255 11.03 45.98 -11.99
CA TYR A 255 11.47 47.28 -12.48
C TYR A 255 11.51 48.20 -11.28
N VAL A 256 12.71 48.61 -10.88
CA VAL A 256 12.92 49.48 -9.71
C VAL A 256 13.56 50.78 -10.16
N THR A 257 12.89 51.89 -9.91
CA THR A 257 13.38 53.22 -10.26
C THR A 257 13.09 54.22 -9.15
N SER A 258 13.71 55.39 -9.21
CA SER A 258 13.22 56.52 -8.42
C SER A 258 11.84 57.00 -8.91
N PRO A 259 11.02 57.62 -8.04
CA PRO A 259 9.69 58.10 -8.41
C PRO A 259 9.74 59.13 -9.55
N GLY A 260 8.92 58.91 -10.59
CA GLY A 260 8.84 59.79 -11.75
C GLY A 260 9.84 59.47 -12.88
N ALA A 261 10.77 58.54 -12.66
CA ALA A 261 11.57 57.94 -13.73
C ALA A 261 10.78 56.80 -14.41
N VAL A 262 11.05 56.56 -15.70
CA VAL A 262 10.43 55.48 -16.46
C VAL A 262 11.46 54.40 -16.74
N ALA A 263 11.35 53.25 -16.07
CA ALA A 263 12.06 52.05 -16.48
C ALA A 263 11.48 51.52 -17.79
N VAL A 264 12.33 51.34 -18.81
CA VAL A 264 11.95 50.72 -20.09
C VAL A 264 12.23 49.22 -20.10
N ASP A 265 13.25 48.77 -19.36
CA ASP A 265 13.66 47.37 -19.22
C ASP A 265 13.66 46.90 -17.75
N PRO A 266 13.45 45.60 -17.48
CA PRO A 266 13.56 45.07 -16.13
C PRO A 266 15.02 45.06 -15.69
N ASN A 267 15.30 45.69 -14.54
CA ASN A 267 16.65 45.79 -13.97
C ASN A 267 16.90 44.82 -12.80
N ALA A 268 15.93 43.94 -12.52
CA ALA A 268 16.06 42.85 -11.57
C ALA A 268 15.29 41.63 -12.08
N SER A 269 15.97 40.51 -12.32
CA SER A 269 15.32 39.27 -12.79
C SER A 269 15.83 38.03 -12.06
N TRP A 270 14.93 37.07 -11.81
CA TRP A 270 15.24 35.77 -11.22
C TRP A 270 14.19 34.72 -11.59
N ASN A 271 14.49 33.45 -11.35
CA ASN A 271 13.55 32.34 -11.54
C ASN A 271 13.17 31.72 -10.20
N ASN A 272 12.04 31.01 -10.19
CA ASN A 272 11.77 30.04 -9.16
C ASN A 272 12.84 28.93 -9.24
N PRO A 273 13.52 28.58 -8.14
CA PRO A 273 14.54 27.53 -8.15
C PRO A 273 13.96 26.12 -8.28
N ARG A 274 12.63 25.95 -8.18
CA ARG A 274 11.95 24.66 -8.32
C ARG A 274 11.08 24.64 -9.55
N GLU A 275 11.25 23.55 -10.28
CA GLU A 275 10.38 23.20 -11.37
C GLU A 275 9.00 22.85 -10.83
N ILE A 276 7.97 23.27 -11.56
CA ILE A 276 6.58 22.87 -11.37
C ILE A 276 6.24 21.94 -12.52
N ARG A 277 5.68 20.78 -12.21
CA ARG A 277 5.07 19.89 -13.20
C ARG A 277 3.57 20.02 -13.12
N CYS A 278 2.92 20.26 -14.25
CA CYS A 278 1.49 20.05 -14.39
C CYS A 278 1.26 18.88 -15.34
N ASP A 279 0.35 17.97 -14.99
CA ASP A 279 0.13 16.76 -15.76
C ASP A 279 -1.32 16.26 -15.67
N ASP A 280 -1.75 15.51 -16.69
CA ASP A 280 -2.96 14.69 -16.71
C ASP A 280 -2.61 13.22 -16.99
N ALA A 281 -1.46 12.79 -16.44
CA ALA A 281 -0.85 11.49 -16.75
C ALA A 281 -0.94 10.47 -15.61
N VAL A 282 -1.67 10.78 -14.52
CA VAL A 282 -1.91 9.80 -13.45
C VAL A 282 -2.76 8.63 -13.96
N GLY A 283 -3.76 8.88 -14.80
CA GLY A 283 -4.71 7.87 -15.30
C GLY A 283 -5.90 7.64 -14.37
N GLY A 284 -6.77 6.70 -14.76
CA GLY A 284 -8.01 6.40 -14.02
C GLY A 284 -9.00 7.57 -14.02
N SER A 285 -9.59 7.88 -12.87
CA SER A 285 -10.50 9.02 -12.66
C SER A 285 -9.77 10.31 -12.23
N SER A 286 -8.44 10.30 -12.17
CA SER A 286 -7.66 11.49 -11.79
C SER A 286 -7.80 12.58 -12.84
N VAL A 287 -8.09 13.81 -12.41
CA VAL A 287 -8.14 15.01 -13.27
C VAL A 287 -6.79 15.71 -13.28
N ALA A 288 -6.50 16.54 -14.29
CA ALA A 288 -5.24 17.28 -14.39
C ALA A 288 -4.91 18.14 -13.16
N GLY A 289 -3.63 18.19 -12.78
CA GLY A 289 -3.15 18.97 -11.63
C GLY A 289 -1.67 19.33 -11.71
N CYS A 290 -1.15 20.02 -10.70
CA CYS A 290 0.25 20.45 -10.61
C CYS A 290 0.91 20.05 -9.29
N ALA A 291 2.20 19.78 -9.34
CA ALA A 291 3.05 19.47 -8.18
C ALA A 291 4.49 19.93 -8.40
N VAL A 292 5.26 20.00 -7.32
CA VAL A 292 6.72 20.15 -7.36
C VAL A 292 7.35 18.75 -7.39
N PRO A 293 7.83 18.25 -8.56
CA PRO A 293 8.26 16.87 -8.72
C PRO A 293 9.50 16.50 -7.88
N SER A 294 10.33 17.48 -7.52
CA SER A 294 11.51 17.25 -6.66
C SER A 294 11.19 16.88 -5.20
N VAL A 295 9.93 16.98 -4.79
CA VAL A 295 9.46 16.49 -3.48
C VAL A 295 8.88 15.10 -3.68
N MET A 296 9.62 14.07 -3.24
CA MET A 296 9.16 12.69 -3.31
C MET A 296 7.77 12.54 -2.65
N PRO A 297 6.78 11.98 -3.36
CA PRO A 297 5.45 11.70 -2.83
C PRO A 297 5.49 10.64 -1.74
N GLU A 298 4.62 10.81 -0.76
CA GLU A 298 4.35 9.84 0.30
C GLU A 298 2.87 9.46 0.22
N LEU A 299 2.61 8.17 0.01
CA LEU A 299 1.27 7.61 -0.07
C LEU A 299 0.93 7.00 1.28
N SER A 300 -0.28 7.28 1.76
CA SER A 300 -0.75 6.75 3.04
C SER A 300 -1.75 5.64 2.81
N MET A 301 -1.54 4.52 3.50
CA MET A 301 -2.47 3.39 3.54
C MET A 301 -2.84 3.13 5.00
N SER A 302 -4.06 2.69 5.24
CA SER A 302 -4.59 2.46 6.59
C SER A 302 -5.52 1.26 6.62
N THR A 303 -5.64 0.64 7.79
CA THR A 303 -6.61 -0.42 8.06
C THR A 303 -7.84 0.17 8.76
N GLN A 304 -9.03 -0.40 8.57
CA GLN A 304 -10.26 -0.03 9.27
C GLN A 304 -10.66 -1.10 10.30
N GLY A 305 -9.79 -1.32 11.30
CA GLY A 305 -10.05 -2.35 12.32
C GLY A 305 -10.16 -3.76 11.74
N SER A 306 -11.12 -4.53 12.23
CA SER A 306 -11.43 -5.92 11.83
C SER A 306 -12.04 -6.07 10.44
N ASP A 307 -12.63 -5.00 9.89
CA ASP A 307 -13.54 -5.15 8.75
C ASP A 307 -12.82 -5.14 7.40
N GLN A 308 -11.79 -4.30 7.25
CA GLN A 308 -11.03 -4.13 6.01
C GLN A 308 -9.58 -3.71 6.30
N GLY A 309 -8.61 -4.48 5.80
CA GLY A 309 -7.21 -4.14 5.99
C GLY A 309 -6.17 -5.24 5.78
N GLY A 310 -6.57 -6.49 5.50
CA GLY A 310 -5.63 -7.62 5.46
C GLY A 310 -4.45 -7.38 4.51
N ALA A 311 -4.73 -6.90 3.30
CA ALA A 311 -3.69 -6.55 2.33
C ALA A 311 -2.77 -5.42 2.84
N VAL A 312 -3.33 -4.37 3.47
CA VAL A 312 -2.56 -3.25 4.04
C VAL A 312 -1.64 -3.75 5.17
N ALA A 313 -2.13 -4.65 6.02
CA ALA A 313 -1.35 -5.26 7.08
C ALA A 313 -0.20 -6.10 6.52
N ALA A 314 -0.45 -6.91 5.47
CA ALA A 314 0.61 -7.64 4.77
C ALA A 314 1.69 -6.72 4.18
N TYR A 315 1.29 -5.59 3.59
CA TYR A 315 2.24 -4.62 3.04
C TYR A 315 3.07 -3.93 4.14
N LEU A 316 2.45 -3.60 5.28
CA LEU A 316 3.16 -3.09 6.45
C LEU A 316 4.14 -4.12 7.00
N TRP A 317 3.73 -5.38 7.09
CA TRP A 317 4.60 -6.46 7.52
C TRP A 317 5.80 -6.60 6.59
N ALA A 318 5.58 -6.56 5.28
CA ALA A 318 6.66 -6.64 4.29
C ALA A 318 7.64 -5.48 4.44
N GLN A 319 7.14 -4.26 4.67
CA GLN A 319 7.96 -3.09 4.90
C GLN A 319 8.81 -3.19 6.18
N LYS A 320 8.31 -3.84 7.24
CA LYS A 320 9.02 -4.01 8.51
C LYS A 320 10.03 -5.15 8.48
N ASN A 321 9.68 -6.27 7.85
CA ASN A 321 10.40 -7.54 7.99
C ASN A 321 11.32 -7.89 6.82
N LEU A 322 11.02 -7.44 5.58
CA LEU A 322 11.89 -7.71 4.44
C LEU A 322 13.11 -6.78 4.44
N THR A 323 14.26 -7.30 4.00
CA THR A 323 15.54 -6.56 4.00
C THR A 323 15.48 -5.26 3.18
N ASP A 324 14.80 -5.27 2.03
CA ASP A 324 14.75 -4.12 1.12
C ASP A 324 13.94 -2.94 1.69
N ARG A 325 13.00 -3.21 2.61
CA ARG A 325 12.11 -2.21 3.24
C ARG A 325 11.47 -1.26 2.22
N TRP A 326 10.88 -1.84 1.17
CA TRP A 326 10.25 -1.12 0.08
C TRP A 326 9.20 -0.11 0.56
N GLY A 327 9.20 1.07 -0.04
CA GLY A 327 8.33 2.18 0.33
C GLY A 327 8.77 2.96 1.59
N LEU A 328 9.76 2.49 2.37
CA LEU A 328 10.23 3.18 3.58
C LEU A 328 11.60 3.84 3.36
N ASN A 329 12.65 3.02 3.32
CA ASN A 329 14.02 3.47 3.09
C ASN A 329 14.39 3.38 1.61
N THR A 330 13.86 2.36 0.93
CA THR A 330 14.01 2.17 -0.51
C THR A 330 12.70 2.54 -1.20
N PRO A 331 12.65 3.60 -2.01
CA PRO A 331 11.41 4.03 -2.65
C PRO A 331 10.93 3.01 -3.68
N LEU A 332 9.63 3.00 -3.91
CA LEU A 332 9.00 2.29 -5.04
C LEU A 332 8.98 3.19 -6.26
N THR A 333 9.02 2.62 -7.46
CA THR A 333 8.96 3.37 -8.71
C THR A 333 7.69 3.00 -9.47
N ARG A 334 6.80 3.96 -9.70
CA ARG A 334 5.54 3.69 -10.43
C ARG A 334 5.82 3.17 -11.84
N SER A 335 5.09 2.13 -12.24
CA SER A 335 5.15 1.53 -13.57
C SER A 335 3.77 1.14 -14.04
N THR A 336 3.35 1.78 -15.13
CA THR A 336 2.02 1.61 -15.76
C THR A 336 2.02 0.57 -16.88
N SER A 337 3.18 0.21 -17.41
CA SER A 337 3.35 -0.82 -18.44
C SER A 337 3.81 -2.14 -17.82
N GLY A 338 3.40 -3.28 -18.39
CA GLY A 338 3.80 -4.61 -17.93
C GLY A 338 3.19 -5.06 -16.60
N VAL A 339 2.12 -4.40 -16.13
CA VAL A 339 1.43 -4.73 -14.87
C VAL A 339 0.92 -6.17 -14.90
N ALA A 340 0.28 -6.59 -15.99
CA ALA A 340 -0.26 -7.95 -16.13
C ALA A 340 0.83 -9.04 -16.04
N ASP A 341 1.99 -8.80 -16.66
CA ASP A 341 3.12 -9.74 -16.63
C ASP A 341 3.70 -9.85 -15.20
N ARG A 342 3.84 -8.72 -14.50
CA ARG A 342 4.29 -8.70 -13.10
C ARG A 342 3.27 -9.36 -12.17
N THR A 343 1.98 -9.16 -12.38
CA THR A 343 0.94 -9.87 -11.63
C THR A 343 1.03 -11.37 -11.89
N SER A 344 1.17 -11.77 -13.16
CA SER A 344 1.27 -13.18 -13.54
C SER A 344 2.50 -13.86 -12.94
N SER A 345 3.63 -13.16 -12.88
CA SER A 345 4.89 -13.69 -12.32
C SER A 345 4.83 -13.95 -10.81
N THR A 346 4.10 -13.13 -10.05
CA THR A 346 4.04 -13.25 -8.58
C THR A 346 2.82 -14.03 -8.09
N CYS A 347 1.66 -13.74 -8.66
CA CYS A 347 0.35 -14.24 -8.20
C CYS A 347 -0.34 -15.17 -9.21
N GLY A 348 0.23 -15.40 -10.38
CA GLY A 348 -0.44 -16.10 -11.47
C GLY A 348 0.31 -17.33 -11.97
N SER A 349 -0.08 -17.77 -13.17
CA SER A 349 0.52 -18.94 -13.84
C SER A 349 1.92 -18.70 -14.40
N GLY A 350 2.43 -17.47 -14.34
CA GLY A 350 3.81 -17.13 -14.68
C GLY A 350 4.81 -17.42 -13.58
N SER A 351 4.35 -17.69 -12.35
CA SER A 351 5.19 -18.10 -11.21
C SER A 351 5.66 -19.55 -11.38
N SER A 352 6.88 -19.86 -10.94
CA SER A 352 7.37 -21.25 -10.88
C SER A 352 6.61 -22.09 -9.84
N GLU A 353 6.03 -21.42 -8.84
CA GLU A 353 5.06 -21.97 -7.91
C GLU A 353 3.79 -21.11 -7.99
N PRO A 354 2.78 -21.50 -8.79
CA PRO A 354 1.55 -20.73 -8.93
C PRO A 354 0.83 -20.54 -7.59
N PHE A 355 0.26 -19.35 -7.39
CA PHE A 355 -0.58 -19.07 -6.23
C PHE A 355 -1.78 -20.03 -6.20
N ALA A 356 -1.84 -20.87 -5.18
CA ALA A 356 -2.96 -21.78 -4.96
C ALA A 356 -3.97 -21.09 -4.04
N ASP A 357 -5.21 -20.94 -4.49
CA ASP A 357 -6.22 -20.34 -3.63
C ASP A 357 -6.44 -21.15 -2.34
N ALA A 358 -6.63 -20.44 -1.24
CA ALA A 358 -6.96 -20.97 0.07
C ALA A 358 -8.46 -20.75 0.33
N THR A 359 -9.31 -21.09 -0.66
CA THR A 359 -10.77 -20.83 -0.60
C THR A 359 -11.48 -21.58 0.53
N ASP A 360 -10.86 -22.61 1.10
CA ASP A 360 -11.34 -23.29 2.30
C ASP A 360 -11.09 -22.52 3.61
N LEU A 361 -10.22 -21.50 3.59
CA LEU A 361 -9.94 -20.58 4.70
C LEU A 361 -10.55 -19.20 4.43
N ILE A 362 -10.38 -18.69 3.22
CA ILE A 362 -10.82 -17.35 2.80
C ILE A 362 -11.76 -17.53 1.60
N PRO A 363 -13.09 -17.45 1.79
CA PRO A 363 -14.05 -17.79 0.73
C PRO A 363 -13.90 -17.03 -0.59
N THR A 364 -13.29 -15.85 -0.56
CA THR A 364 -12.99 -15.02 -1.74
C THR A 364 -11.50 -14.75 -1.84
N ASP A 365 -10.69 -15.79 -1.62
CA ASP A 365 -9.24 -15.66 -1.58
C ASP A 365 -8.67 -15.06 -2.87
N THR A 366 -7.79 -14.09 -2.69
CA THR A 366 -7.09 -13.38 -3.74
C THR A 366 -5.67 -13.10 -3.31
N CYS A 367 -4.76 -13.06 -4.29
CA CYS A 367 -3.37 -12.73 -4.05
C CYS A 367 -3.15 -11.22 -4.00
N ALA A 368 -2.75 -10.72 -2.83
CA ALA A 368 -2.22 -9.37 -2.63
C ALA A 368 -0.69 -9.40 -2.62
N GLN A 369 -0.07 -8.97 -3.72
CA GLN A 369 1.40 -8.95 -3.85
C GLN A 369 2.02 -7.62 -3.43
N PHE A 370 3.21 -7.70 -2.84
CA PHE A 370 4.05 -6.54 -2.58
C PHE A 370 5.55 -6.86 -2.77
N PRO A 371 6.34 -6.01 -3.46
CA PRO A 371 5.98 -4.75 -4.12
C PRO A 371 4.88 -4.88 -5.18
N PHE A 372 4.08 -3.82 -5.35
CA PHE A 372 2.89 -3.85 -6.21
C PHE A 372 3.24 -4.13 -7.68
N ALA A 373 2.34 -4.77 -8.42
CA ALA A 373 2.48 -4.93 -9.87
C ALA A 373 2.53 -3.58 -10.61
N GLU A 374 2.02 -2.50 -10.02
CA GLU A 374 2.10 -1.13 -10.56
C GLU A 374 3.43 -0.43 -10.22
N THR A 375 4.45 -1.20 -9.81
CA THR A 375 5.80 -0.72 -9.54
C THR A 375 6.84 -1.50 -10.35
N LYS A 376 8.01 -0.90 -10.59
CA LYS A 376 9.13 -1.57 -11.28
C LYS A 376 9.74 -2.69 -10.42
N GLU A 377 9.59 -2.58 -9.12
CA GLU A 377 10.13 -3.50 -8.13
C GLU A 377 9.26 -4.75 -7.93
N GLY A 378 8.00 -4.72 -8.39
CA GLY A 378 7.09 -5.85 -8.36
C GLY A 378 7.35 -6.89 -9.45
N GLY A 379 6.61 -8.00 -9.43
CA GLY A 379 6.72 -9.07 -10.44
C GLY A 379 7.91 -9.99 -10.24
N ARG A 380 8.24 -10.29 -8.97
CA ARG A 380 9.15 -11.38 -8.62
C ARG A 380 8.44 -12.72 -8.82
N ASP A 381 9.23 -13.77 -9.03
CA ASP A 381 8.70 -15.13 -9.06
C ASP A 381 8.04 -15.45 -7.70
N GLY A 382 6.81 -15.96 -7.71
CA GLY A 382 6.04 -16.21 -6.49
C GLY A 382 6.73 -17.17 -5.53
N ALA A 383 7.51 -18.13 -6.05
CA ALA A 383 8.33 -19.05 -5.24
C ALA A 383 9.43 -18.34 -4.41
N GLN A 384 9.69 -17.06 -4.66
CA GLN A 384 10.65 -16.22 -3.93
C GLN A 384 9.95 -15.19 -3.03
N CYS A 385 8.67 -15.38 -2.77
CA CYS A 385 7.89 -14.50 -1.90
C CYS A 385 7.52 -15.22 -0.60
N ALA A 386 7.51 -14.46 0.49
CA ALA A 386 6.84 -14.91 1.70
C ALA A 386 5.34 -15.00 1.44
N GLU A 387 4.74 -16.15 1.78
CA GLU A 387 3.31 -16.40 1.59
C GLU A 387 2.58 -16.21 2.91
N LEU A 388 1.61 -15.30 2.93
CA LEU A 388 1.06 -14.74 4.16
C LEU A 388 -0.46 -14.92 4.25
N ILE A 389 -0.98 -15.18 5.45
CA ILE A 389 -2.40 -15.02 5.79
C ILE A 389 -2.51 -13.94 6.88
N PRO A 390 -2.99 -12.73 6.54
CA PRO A 390 -3.32 -11.72 7.54
C PRO A 390 -4.60 -12.09 8.28
N HIS A 391 -4.59 -11.93 9.60
CA HIS A 391 -5.74 -12.15 10.47
C HIS A 391 -5.90 -10.98 11.42
N TRP A 392 -7.13 -10.55 11.68
CA TRP A 392 -7.38 -9.54 12.70
C TRP A 392 -7.61 -10.21 14.04
N GLY A 393 -6.76 -9.89 15.02
CA GLY A 393 -6.92 -10.37 16.38
C GLY A 393 -7.07 -9.27 17.42
N SER A 394 -6.96 -9.64 18.70
CA SER A 394 -7.10 -8.71 19.82
C SER A 394 -6.02 -7.63 19.76
N GLY A 395 -6.43 -6.39 19.50
CA GLY A 395 -5.55 -5.21 19.49
C GLY A 395 -4.81 -4.94 18.18
N GLY A 396 -4.97 -5.75 17.13
CA GLY A 396 -4.34 -5.48 15.84
C GLY A 396 -4.32 -6.64 14.85
N TRP A 397 -3.66 -6.41 13.71
CA TRP A 397 -3.42 -7.46 12.72
C TRP A 397 -2.29 -8.38 13.16
N ILE A 398 -2.44 -9.64 12.81
CA ILE A 398 -1.48 -10.73 12.93
C ILE A 398 -1.20 -11.24 11.53
N ILE A 399 0.01 -11.72 11.29
CA ILE A 399 0.44 -12.25 9.99
C ILE A 399 0.94 -13.66 10.21
N PHE A 400 0.26 -14.65 9.61
CA PHE A 400 0.71 -16.03 9.56
C PHE A 400 1.52 -16.28 8.29
N GLU A 401 2.69 -16.89 8.40
CA GLU A 401 3.53 -17.30 7.26
C GLU A 401 3.25 -18.77 6.92
N LEU A 402 2.92 -19.07 5.65
CA LEU A 402 2.61 -20.44 5.22
C LEU A 402 3.84 -21.28 4.83
N ASN A 403 4.97 -20.66 4.47
CA ASN A 403 6.12 -21.35 3.85
C ASN A 403 7.43 -21.36 4.68
N GLY A 404 7.39 -21.24 6.02
CA GLY A 404 8.64 -21.04 6.76
C GLY A 404 8.59 -21.18 8.28
N GLY A 405 7.92 -22.22 8.78
CA GLY A 405 7.86 -22.56 10.21
C GLY A 405 9.10 -22.13 11.00
N SER A 406 8.90 -21.24 11.97
CA SER A 406 9.86 -20.77 12.98
C SER A 406 11.10 -19.95 12.55
N SER A 407 11.39 -19.70 11.26
CA SER A 407 12.45 -18.76 10.88
C SER A 407 12.11 -17.90 9.66
N LEU A 408 11.76 -16.64 9.92
CA LEU A 408 11.64 -15.57 8.92
C LEU A 408 12.88 -15.54 8.02
N ASP A 409 12.76 -15.99 6.77
CA ASP A 409 13.77 -15.69 5.75
C ASP A 409 13.59 -14.24 5.30
N THR A 410 14.21 -13.31 6.03
CA THR A 410 14.20 -11.89 5.68
C THR A 410 14.93 -11.57 4.36
N SER A 411 15.57 -12.56 3.73
CA SER A 411 16.15 -12.43 2.38
C SER A 411 15.13 -12.51 1.25
N GLN A 412 13.90 -12.97 1.56
CA GLN A 412 12.77 -12.90 0.64
C GLN A 412 12.54 -11.45 0.20
N ARG A 413 12.21 -11.25 -1.08
CA ARG A 413 12.17 -9.91 -1.70
C ARG A 413 10.76 -9.40 -1.98
N CYS A 414 9.77 -10.25 -1.75
CA CYS A 414 8.36 -9.97 -1.99
C CYS A 414 7.49 -10.74 -0.99
N VAL A 415 6.22 -10.36 -0.96
CA VAL A 415 5.16 -11.10 -0.28
C VAL A 415 4.03 -11.39 -1.27
N ARG A 416 3.37 -12.53 -1.07
CA ARG A 416 2.07 -12.87 -1.66
C ARG A 416 1.12 -13.21 -0.52
N ALA A 417 0.11 -12.37 -0.29
CA ALA A 417 -0.82 -12.57 0.81
C ALA A 417 -2.16 -13.11 0.30
N HIS A 418 -2.67 -14.13 0.98
CA HIS A 418 -4.04 -14.61 0.85
C HIS A 418 -4.97 -13.66 1.60
N VAL A 419 -5.82 -12.96 0.86
CA VAL A 419 -6.76 -11.97 1.42
C VAL A 419 -8.10 -12.06 0.73
N ALA A 420 -9.17 -11.69 1.44
CA ALA A 420 -10.48 -11.58 0.82
C ALA A 420 -10.46 -10.53 -0.30
N ALA A 421 -11.24 -10.75 -1.35
CA ALA A 421 -11.31 -9.84 -2.50
C ALA A 421 -11.63 -8.38 -2.09
N ALA A 422 -12.44 -8.19 -1.04
CA ALA A 422 -12.75 -6.88 -0.49
C ALA A 422 -11.54 -6.17 0.14
N ASP A 423 -10.67 -6.91 0.85
CA ASP A 423 -9.43 -6.36 1.43
C ASP A 423 -8.46 -5.91 0.34
N LYS A 424 -8.32 -6.73 -0.71
CA LYS A 424 -7.50 -6.38 -1.86
C LYS A 424 -8.03 -5.13 -2.56
N GLN A 425 -9.32 -5.08 -2.87
CA GLN A 425 -9.94 -3.93 -3.51
C GLN A 425 -9.80 -2.65 -2.67
N PHE A 426 -9.94 -2.76 -1.35
CA PHE A 426 -9.76 -1.66 -0.41
C PHE A 426 -8.32 -1.11 -0.46
N ALA A 427 -7.32 -1.98 -0.46
CA ALA A 427 -5.92 -1.57 -0.56
C ALA A 427 -5.57 -0.97 -1.93
N ASP A 428 -6.06 -1.57 -3.02
CA ASP A 428 -5.88 -1.08 -4.39
C ASP A 428 -6.50 0.33 -4.56
N THR A 429 -7.67 0.57 -3.95
CA THR A 429 -8.31 1.89 -3.95
C THR A 429 -7.46 2.94 -3.25
N GLN A 430 -6.92 2.62 -2.06
CA GLN A 430 -6.02 3.54 -1.35
C GLN A 430 -4.74 3.84 -2.13
N LEU A 431 -4.19 2.85 -2.84
CA LEU A 431 -3.02 3.05 -3.69
C LEU A 431 -3.34 3.98 -4.87
N ALA A 432 -4.48 3.77 -5.54
CA ALA A 432 -4.95 4.62 -6.64
C ALA A 432 -5.24 6.06 -6.17
N ASP A 433 -5.92 6.23 -5.04
CA ASP A 433 -6.18 7.53 -4.42
C ASP A 433 -4.88 8.22 -3.99
N GLY A 434 -3.91 7.44 -3.51
CA GLY A 434 -2.56 7.90 -3.22
C GLY A 434 -1.86 8.44 -4.46
N PHE A 435 -1.91 7.71 -5.59
CA PHE A 435 -1.35 8.17 -6.86
C PHE A 435 -2.03 9.46 -7.35
N ALA A 436 -3.36 9.55 -7.24
CA ALA A 436 -4.12 10.73 -7.64
C ALA A 436 -3.83 11.94 -6.75
N SER A 437 -3.96 11.79 -5.43
CA SER A 437 -3.75 12.87 -4.45
C SER A 437 -2.31 13.37 -4.43
N GLN A 438 -1.35 12.50 -4.71
CA GLN A 438 0.06 12.85 -4.80
C GLN A 438 0.54 13.05 -6.24
N ARG A 439 -0.31 13.07 -7.28
CA ARG A 439 0.13 13.20 -8.69
C ARG A 439 1.29 12.26 -9.07
N VAL A 440 1.31 11.02 -8.64
CA VAL A 440 2.41 10.09 -9.00
C VAL A 440 2.18 9.59 -10.41
N ILE A 441 3.11 9.84 -11.34
CA ILE A 441 3.03 9.36 -12.74
C ILE A 441 4.06 8.27 -13.02
N ASP A 442 4.04 7.68 -14.22
CA ASP A 442 5.01 6.66 -14.62
C ASP A 442 6.46 7.12 -14.35
N ALA A 443 7.28 6.20 -13.84
CA ALA A 443 8.66 6.43 -13.41
C ALA A 443 8.87 7.36 -12.19
N ASP A 444 7.83 7.98 -11.62
CA ASP A 444 7.95 8.69 -10.35
C ASP A 444 8.30 7.67 -9.24
N GLN A 445 9.26 8.05 -8.40
CA GLN A 445 9.53 7.35 -7.15
C GLN A 445 8.56 7.81 -6.06
N PHE A 446 8.15 6.91 -5.17
CA PHE A 446 7.26 7.21 -4.06
C PHE A 446 7.55 6.37 -2.82
N LYS A 447 7.07 6.85 -1.68
CA LYS A 447 7.11 6.14 -0.39
C LYS A 447 5.71 5.76 0.07
N LEU A 448 5.65 4.83 1.01
CA LEU A 448 4.45 4.38 1.69
C LEU A 448 4.55 4.68 3.17
N THR A 449 3.43 5.11 3.74
CA THR A 449 3.21 5.26 5.17
C THR A 449 1.98 4.46 5.54
N PHE A 450 2.03 3.76 6.67
CA PHE A 450 0.95 2.89 7.10
C PHE A 450 0.40 3.35 8.45
N SER A 451 -0.93 3.40 8.55
CA SER A 451 -1.65 3.53 9.82
C SER A 451 -2.36 2.21 10.12
N ALA A 452 -1.62 1.27 10.72
CA ALA A 452 -2.09 -0.06 11.12
C ALA A 452 -1.27 -0.57 12.30
N SER A 453 -1.87 -1.43 13.12
CA SER A 453 -1.19 -2.16 14.20
C SER A 453 -0.88 -3.58 13.73
N LEU A 454 0.36 -4.02 13.90
CA LEU A 454 0.74 -5.44 13.77
C LEU A 454 0.99 -6.08 15.15
N ASP A 455 0.52 -5.42 16.22
CA ASP A 455 0.77 -5.83 17.60
C ASP A 455 -0.42 -6.65 18.16
N GLY A 456 -1.23 -7.24 17.27
CA GLY A 456 -2.34 -8.11 17.67
C GLY A 456 -1.83 -9.35 18.39
N SER A 457 -2.57 -9.83 19.39
CA SER A 457 -2.25 -11.04 20.14
C SER A 457 -3.23 -12.17 19.81
N HIS A 458 -2.74 -13.41 19.84
CA HIS A 458 -3.48 -14.64 19.58
C HIS A 458 -2.84 -15.78 20.36
N ALA A 459 -3.57 -16.90 20.46
CA ALA A 459 -3.08 -18.15 21.00
C ALA A 459 -1.75 -18.57 20.36
N GLU A 460 -0.73 -18.91 21.15
CA GLU A 460 0.64 -19.16 20.67
C GLU A 460 0.69 -20.15 19.48
N CYS A 461 -0.11 -21.21 19.53
CA CYS A 461 -0.15 -22.20 18.47
C CYS A 461 -0.71 -21.68 17.14
N LEU A 462 -1.54 -20.62 17.12
CA LEU A 462 -2.02 -20.03 15.88
C LEU A 462 -0.87 -19.30 15.16
N GLY A 463 0.08 -18.73 15.90
CA GLY A 463 1.15 -17.89 15.36
C GLY A 463 2.18 -18.59 14.49
N ILE A 464 2.37 -19.89 14.71
CA ILE A 464 3.37 -20.68 13.99
C ILE A 464 2.75 -21.99 13.59
N SER A 465 2.47 -22.15 12.29
CA SER A 465 2.16 -23.43 11.72
C SER A 465 3.45 -24.25 11.57
N PRO A 466 3.51 -25.50 12.06
CA PRO A 466 4.66 -26.36 11.84
C PRO A 466 4.83 -26.67 10.35
N GLU A 467 6.07 -26.91 9.92
CA GLU A 467 6.36 -27.44 8.58
C GLU A 467 5.54 -28.72 8.30
N ASP A 468 5.08 -28.90 7.07
CA ASP A 468 4.17 -29.96 6.63
C ASP A 468 2.79 -29.99 7.31
N SER A 469 2.44 -28.97 8.09
CA SER A 469 1.07 -28.80 8.55
C SER A 469 0.20 -28.29 7.39
N ARG A 470 -1.09 -28.62 7.43
CA ARG A 470 -2.09 -28.06 6.54
C ARG A 470 -2.96 -27.07 7.29
N PRO A 471 -3.45 -26.02 6.63
CA PRO A 471 -4.49 -25.18 7.21
C PRO A 471 -5.77 -25.95 7.54
N ALA A 472 -6.46 -25.53 8.60
CA ALA A 472 -7.73 -26.09 9.05
C ALA A 472 -8.55 -25.02 9.78
N GLY A 473 -9.42 -24.32 9.05
CA GLY A 473 -10.16 -23.18 9.60
C GLY A 473 -9.22 -22.02 9.89
N VAL A 474 -9.28 -21.43 11.08
CA VAL A 474 -8.30 -20.39 11.48
C VAL A 474 -6.98 -20.96 12.02
N GLY A 475 -6.88 -22.28 12.17
CA GLY A 475 -5.68 -22.95 12.66
C GLY A 475 -5.07 -23.93 11.67
N TRP A 476 -4.44 -24.99 12.18
CA TRP A 476 -3.71 -25.97 11.36
C TRP A 476 -3.76 -27.37 11.95
N ILE A 477 -3.53 -28.38 11.10
CA ILE A 477 -3.41 -29.79 11.47
C ILE A 477 -2.13 -30.37 10.86
N LYS A 478 -1.32 -31.04 11.68
CA LYS A 478 -0.12 -31.78 11.28
C LYS A 478 -0.27 -33.25 11.65
N ASN A 479 -0.13 -34.11 10.66
CA ASN A 479 -0.14 -35.55 10.82
C ASN A 479 1.19 -36.14 10.40
N THR A 480 1.75 -36.99 11.25
CA THR A 480 3.02 -37.67 11.00
C THR A 480 2.80 -39.17 10.85
N VAL A 481 3.70 -39.78 10.08
CA VAL A 481 3.71 -41.22 9.83
C VAL A 481 5.13 -41.75 9.96
N GLU A 482 5.25 -43.05 10.18
CA GLU A 482 6.52 -43.77 10.09
C GLU A 482 6.38 -45.02 9.21
N PRO A 483 7.47 -45.45 8.55
CA PRO A 483 7.42 -46.62 7.68
C PRO A 483 7.26 -47.91 8.48
N VAL A 484 6.52 -48.86 7.91
CA VAL A 484 6.44 -50.25 8.39
C VAL A 484 6.81 -51.22 7.26
N PRO A 485 7.36 -52.41 7.59
CA PRO A 485 7.76 -53.39 6.57
C PRO A 485 6.62 -53.85 5.67
N HIS A 486 5.39 -53.91 6.20
CA HIS A 486 4.21 -54.41 5.52
C HIS A 486 2.95 -53.63 5.93
N VAL A 487 2.05 -53.32 4.98
CA VAL A 487 0.72 -52.75 5.30
C VAL A 487 -0.20 -53.76 5.99
N GLN A 488 0.08 -55.06 5.83
CA GLN A 488 -0.53 -56.17 6.56
C GLN A 488 0.58 -56.97 7.26
N LYS A 489 0.71 -56.82 8.58
CA LYS A 489 1.78 -57.42 9.40
C LYS A 489 1.88 -58.93 9.22
N ASN A 490 0.73 -59.60 9.15
CA ASN A 490 0.67 -61.06 9.08
C ASN A 490 0.89 -61.62 7.67
N ASN A 491 1.10 -60.76 6.67
CA ASN A 491 1.32 -61.16 5.29
C ASN A 491 2.66 -60.62 4.78
N PRO A 492 3.73 -61.44 4.74
CA PRO A 492 5.06 -60.99 4.32
C PRO A 492 5.15 -60.64 2.82
N THR A 493 4.12 -60.97 2.02
CA THR A 493 4.04 -60.56 0.60
C THR A 493 3.40 -59.18 0.43
N SER A 494 2.84 -58.63 1.50
CA SER A 494 2.24 -57.30 1.52
C SER A 494 3.29 -56.21 1.31
N ALA A 495 2.95 -55.16 0.59
CA ALA A 495 3.88 -54.06 0.31
C ALA A 495 4.24 -53.30 1.59
N ALA A 496 5.41 -52.64 1.59
CA ALA A 496 5.78 -51.71 2.64
C ALA A 496 4.77 -50.55 2.73
N GLY A 497 4.58 -50.05 3.95
CA GLY A 497 3.53 -49.10 4.27
C GLY A 497 3.98 -47.98 5.18
N TYR A 498 3.02 -47.14 5.56
CA TYR A 498 3.20 -46.10 6.57
C TYR A 498 2.08 -46.20 7.60
N ARG A 499 2.42 -46.13 8.89
CA ARG A 499 1.44 -46.05 9.98
C ARG A 499 1.43 -44.65 10.58
N ALA A 500 0.30 -44.20 11.10
CA ALA A 500 0.17 -42.89 11.74
C ALA A 500 0.85 -42.89 13.12
N THR A 501 1.61 -41.84 13.45
CA THR A 501 2.42 -41.78 14.68
C THR A 501 2.05 -40.65 15.62
N LYS A 502 1.69 -39.48 15.09
CA LYS A 502 1.20 -38.35 15.87
C LYS A 502 0.34 -37.44 15.01
N ALA A 503 -0.77 -36.99 15.56
CA ALA A 503 -1.53 -35.87 15.05
C ALA A 503 -1.48 -34.72 16.07
N THR A 504 -1.15 -33.52 15.60
CA THR A 504 -1.19 -32.27 16.37
C THR A 504 -2.06 -31.28 15.60
N ALA A 505 -2.93 -30.57 16.30
CA ALA A 505 -3.78 -29.54 15.73
C ALA A 505 -3.79 -28.30 16.62
N CYS A 506 -3.76 -27.12 16.01
CA CYS A 506 -4.16 -25.88 16.65
C CYS A 506 -5.57 -25.54 16.12
N LEU A 507 -6.56 -25.57 17.00
CA LEU A 507 -7.98 -25.45 16.64
C LEU A 507 -8.53 -24.12 17.17
N GLY A 508 -8.72 -23.13 16.31
CA GLY A 508 -9.39 -21.88 16.71
C GLY A 508 -10.91 -21.96 16.58
N LYS A 509 -11.58 -20.82 16.81
CA LYS A 509 -13.04 -20.74 16.88
C LYS A 509 -13.77 -21.26 15.65
N GLN A 510 -13.25 -20.93 14.46
CA GLN A 510 -13.76 -21.47 13.20
C GLN A 510 -13.00 -22.73 12.81
N LEU A 511 -13.67 -23.89 12.94
CA LEU A 511 -13.14 -25.18 12.53
C LEU A 511 -13.21 -25.36 11.00
N GLY A 512 -12.16 -25.90 10.41
CA GLY A 512 -12.11 -26.22 8.98
C GLY A 512 -12.95 -27.45 8.59
N PRO A 513 -13.21 -27.66 7.28
CA PRO A 513 -13.94 -28.83 6.83
C PRO A 513 -13.12 -30.12 6.96
N GLY A 514 -13.73 -31.14 7.57
CA GLY A 514 -13.20 -32.51 7.63
C GLY A 514 -13.69 -33.41 6.50
N SER A 515 -13.20 -34.65 6.47
CA SER A 515 -13.64 -35.68 5.51
C SER A 515 -14.11 -36.94 6.22
N GLU A 516 -15.08 -37.64 5.63
CA GLU A 516 -15.47 -38.97 6.08
C GLU A 516 -14.30 -39.95 6.06
N ALA A 517 -14.27 -40.87 7.03
CA ALA A 517 -13.21 -41.87 7.13
C ALA A 517 -13.36 -42.89 5.98
N GLY A 518 -12.24 -43.29 5.36
CA GLY A 518 -12.28 -44.17 4.20
C GLY A 518 -10.90 -44.65 3.74
N GLY A 519 -10.88 -45.34 2.61
CA GLY A 519 -9.66 -45.88 1.99
C GLY A 519 -9.14 -47.18 2.62
N GLU A 520 -8.04 -47.68 2.06
CA GLU A 520 -7.29 -48.80 2.63
C GLU A 520 -6.13 -48.23 3.44
N ILE A 521 -6.12 -48.50 4.75
CA ILE A 521 -5.10 -47.99 5.68
C ILE A 521 -4.24 -49.14 6.19
N THR A 522 -3.00 -48.85 6.57
CA THR A 522 -2.09 -49.82 7.20
C THR A 522 -2.76 -50.48 8.40
N GLY A 523 -2.71 -51.81 8.46
CA GLY A 523 -3.32 -52.63 9.50
C GLY A 523 -4.82 -52.88 9.34
N TRP A 524 -5.50 -52.35 8.31
CA TRP A 524 -6.94 -52.55 8.14
C TRP A 524 -7.31 -54.02 7.93
N LEU A 525 -6.57 -54.72 7.07
CA LEU A 525 -6.78 -56.16 6.85
C LEU A 525 -6.36 -56.99 8.07
N ASP A 526 -5.29 -56.62 8.78
CA ASP A 526 -4.91 -57.29 10.03
C ASP A 526 -6.02 -57.21 11.08
N ALA A 527 -6.72 -56.07 11.17
CA ALA A 527 -7.84 -55.88 12.09
C ALA A 527 -9.04 -56.77 11.71
N ALA A 528 -9.35 -56.85 10.41
CA ALA A 528 -10.40 -57.72 9.89
C ALA A 528 -10.09 -59.21 10.13
N ASP A 529 -8.84 -59.62 9.89
CA ASP A 529 -8.36 -60.98 10.15
C ASP A 529 -8.46 -61.32 11.64
N TYR A 530 -8.05 -60.40 12.53
CA TYR A 530 -8.17 -60.59 13.98
C TYR A 530 -9.63 -60.76 14.43
N ALA A 531 -10.54 -59.90 13.95
CA ALA A 531 -11.96 -59.98 14.28
C ALA A 531 -12.56 -61.32 13.81
N SER A 532 -12.24 -61.74 12.59
CA SER A 532 -12.66 -63.02 12.02
C SER A 532 -12.14 -64.20 12.82
N ALA A 533 -10.83 -64.23 13.15
CA ALA A 533 -10.20 -65.30 13.90
C ALA A 533 -10.77 -65.49 15.32
N ASN A 534 -11.30 -64.42 15.92
CA ASN A 534 -11.89 -64.43 17.25
C ASN A 534 -13.43 -64.51 17.24
N ASN A 535 -14.06 -64.68 16.08
CA ASN A 535 -15.52 -64.70 15.90
C ASN A 535 -16.22 -63.45 16.47
N LEU A 536 -15.59 -62.29 16.33
CA LEU A 536 -16.12 -61.00 16.81
C LEU A 536 -17.08 -60.42 15.78
N THR A 537 -18.20 -59.87 16.26
CA THR A 537 -19.26 -59.28 15.41
C THR A 537 -19.32 -57.76 15.52
N GLU A 538 -18.54 -57.21 16.44
CA GLU A 538 -18.35 -55.80 16.69
C GLU A 538 -17.76 -55.12 15.45
N GLN A 539 -18.24 -53.91 15.17
CA GLN A 539 -17.84 -53.18 13.98
C GLN A 539 -16.42 -52.62 14.13
N LEU A 540 -15.60 -52.76 13.08
CA LEU A 540 -14.33 -52.08 12.93
C LEU A 540 -14.54 -50.69 12.31
N ALA A 541 -13.70 -49.74 12.70
CA ALA A 541 -13.72 -48.37 12.20
C ALA A 541 -12.33 -47.89 11.81
N ARG A 542 -12.30 -46.92 10.90
CA ARG A 542 -11.11 -46.14 10.59
C ARG A 542 -11.15 -44.91 11.48
N CYS A 543 -10.54 -45.02 12.66
CA CYS A 543 -10.55 -43.92 13.63
C CYS A 543 -9.68 -42.78 13.13
N HIS A 544 -10.24 -41.58 13.15
CA HIS A 544 -9.46 -40.36 13.00
C HIS A 544 -8.59 -40.13 14.25
N LEU A 545 -7.37 -39.61 14.07
CA LEU A 545 -6.58 -39.07 15.19
C LEU A 545 -7.04 -37.66 15.53
N VAL A 546 -7.30 -36.82 14.52
CA VAL A 546 -8.10 -35.60 14.65
C VAL A 546 -9.43 -35.83 13.97
N ALA A 547 -10.54 -35.85 14.70
CA ALA A 547 -11.88 -36.10 14.15
C ALA A 547 -12.26 -35.19 12.98
N ASN A 548 -13.13 -35.69 12.10
CA ASN A 548 -13.69 -34.94 10.99
C ASN A 548 -14.45 -33.69 11.45
N ILE A 549 -15.15 -33.76 12.59
CA ILE A 549 -15.86 -32.62 13.21
C ILE A 549 -14.91 -31.51 13.68
N LEU A 550 -13.61 -31.81 13.83
CA LEU A 550 -12.55 -30.87 14.17
C LEU A 550 -11.69 -30.48 12.95
N GLY A 551 -12.13 -30.82 11.72
CA GLY A 551 -11.41 -30.53 10.48
C GLY A 551 -10.41 -31.62 10.06
N GLY A 552 -10.44 -32.78 10.71
CA GLY A 552 -9.68 -33.97 10.33
C GLY A 552 -9.98 -34.48 8.93
N ARG A 553 -8.95 -34.89 8.19
CA ARG A 553 -9.07 -35.49 6.85
C ARG A 553 -8.31 -36.82 6.77
N ILE A 554 -8.67 -37.69 5.82
CA ILE A 554 -8.14 -39.07 5.72
C ILE A 554 -6.62 -39.20 5.54
N SER A 555 -5.92 -38.17 5.02
CA SER A 555 -4.47 -38.26 4.76
C SER A 555 -3.67 -38.34 6.06
N LYS A 556 -3.01 -39.48 6.28
CA LYS A 556 -2.10 -39.74 7.43
C LYS A 556 -2.76 -39.65 8.82
N ASN A 557 -4.10 -39.62 8.89
CA ASN A 557 -4.86 -39.29 10.10
C ASN A 557 -5.69 -40.47 10.62
N LEU A 558 -5.49 -41.68 10.10
CA LEU A 558 -6.36 -42.82 10.35
C LEU A 558 -5.59 -43.99 10.95
N VAL A 559 -6.23 -44.69 11.89
CA VAL A 559 -5.79 -45.98 12.43
C VAL A 559 -6.94 -46.99 12.46
N PRO A 560 -6.68 -48.30 12.29
CA PRO A 560 -7.70 -49.33 12.52
C PRO A 560 -8.08 -49.38 14.00
N CYS A 561 -9.38 -49.44 14.29
CA CYS A 561 -9.88 -49.45 15.65
C CYS A 561 -11.25 -50.11 15.78
N TRP A 562 -11.70 -50.28 17.03
CA TRP A 562 -13.09 -50.65 17.31
C TRP A 562 -14.02 -49.45 17.15
N GLN A 563 -15.14 -49.65 16.43
CA GLN A 563 -16.19 -48.64 16.28
C GLN A 563 -16.81 -48.25 17.63
N VAL A 564 -17.04 -49.21 18.53
CA VAL A 564 -17.52 -48.95 19.89
C VAL A 564 -16.49 -49.45 20.89
N GLY A 565 -15.89 -48.53 21.64
CA GLY A 565 -14.73 -48.77 22.50
C GLY A 565 -13.72 -47.63 22.37
N MET A 566 -12.92 -47.65 21.29
CA MET A 566 -11.95 -46.58 21.04
C MET A 566 -12.55 -45.40 20.27
N ASN A 567 -13.31 -45.65 19.19
CA ASN A 567 -13.88 -44.58 18.35
C ASN A 567 -15.01 -43.85 19.10
N THR A 568 -16.11 -44.56 19.36
CA THR A 568 -17.31 -44.03 20.02
C THR A 568 -17.65 -44.80 21.30
N GLY A 569 -18.48 -44.20 22.15
CA GLY A 569 -18.90 -44.75 23.44
C GLY A 569 -18.38 -43.93 24.62
N ALA A 570 -18.68 -44.37 25.85
CA ALA A 570 -18.17 -43.74 27.07
C ALA A 570 -16.67 -44.03 27.24
N GLY A 571 -15.88 -43.00 27.55
CA GLY A 571 -14.43 -43.07 27.67
C GLY A 571 -13.68 -43.26 26.35
N SER A 572 -14.34 -43.04 25.21
CA SER A 572 -13.76 -43.15 23.88
C SER A 572 -13.20 -41.81 23.38
N MET A 573 -12.56 -41.80 22.21
CA MET A 573 -12.04 -40.57 21.60
C MET A 573 -13.13 -39.50 21.42
N TRP A 574 -14.32 -39.93 20.97
CA TRP A 574 -15.49 -39.07 20.79
C TRP A 574 -15.81 -38.17 21.99
N GLU A 575 -15.71 -38.69 23.22
CA GLU A 575 -16.06 -37.92 24.43
C GLU A 575 -15.17 -36.68 24.60
N TYR A 576 -13.89 -36.81 24.30
CA TYR A 576 -12.92 -35.72 24.40
C TYR A 576 -12.98 -34.78 23.19
N GLU A 577 -13.24 -35.32 22.01
CA GLU A 577 -13.41 -34.53 20.78
C GLU A 577 -14.70 -33.69 20.82
N GLU A 578 -15.76 -34.19 21.46
CA GLU A 578 -16.99 -33.46 21.73
C GLU A 578 -16.75 -32.29 22.71
N GLN A 579 -15.95 -32.50 23.76
CA GLN A 579 -15.55 -31.41 24.66
C GLN A 579 -14.81 -30.30 23.92
N ILE A 580 -13.85 -30.64 23.04
CA ILE A 580 -13.13 -29.65 22.21
C ILE A 580 -14.11 -28.90 21.30
N ARG A 581 -14.98 -29.63 20.59
CA ARG A 581 -15.95 -29.04 19.66
C ARG A 581 -16.90 -28.07 20.37
N ASP A 582 -17.35 -28.43 21.57
CA ASP A 582 -18.29 -27.63 22.33
C ASP A 582 -17.60 -26.40 22.93
N GLU A 583 -16.36 -26.53 23.39
CA GLU A 583 -15.54 -25.42 23.91
C GLU A 583 -15.30 -24.33 22.84
N VAL A 584 -14.86 -24.69 21.63
CA VAL A 584 -14.62 -23.69 20.56
C VAL A 584 -15.89 -22.97 20.10
N ARG A 585 -17.07 -23.50 20.45
CA ARG A 585 -18.38 -22.90 20.12
C ARG A 585 -18.91 -21.99 21.23
N LEU A 586 -18.25 -21.92 22.38
CA LEU A 586 -18.66 -21.03 23.45
C LEU A 586 -18.46 -19.57 23.04
N ASP A 587 -19.38 -18.71 23.44
CA ASP A 587 -19.24 -17.26 23.24
C ASP A 587 -18.01 -16.68 23.97
N SER A 588 -17.59 -17.33 25.07
CA SER A 588 -16.38 -16.99 25.82
C SER A 588 -15.08 -17.40 25.15
N PHE A 589 -15.13 -18.26 24.14
CA PHE A 589 -13.97 -18.63 23.33
C PHE A 589 -13.77 -17.57 22.26
N SER A 590 -12.74 -16.74 22.39
CA SER A 590 -12.48 -15.64 21.46
C SER A 590 -12.07 -16.16 20.07
N ASP A 591 -12.15 -15.30 19.06
CA ASP A 591 -11.56 -15.59 17.74
C ASP A 591 -10.02 -15.74 17.82
N ASP A 592 -9.42 -15.16 18.86
CA ASP A 592 -7.98 -15.21 19.17
C ASP A 592 -7.56 -16.40 20.03
N ASP A 593 -8.52 -17.16 20.55
CA ASP A 593 -8.23 -18.36 21.35
C ASP A 593 -8.05 -19.57 20.44
N ALA A 594 -7.27 -20.55 20.90
CA ALA A 594 -7.14 -21.83 20.23
C ALA A 594 -6.97 -22.99 21.21
N ILE A 595 -7.29 -24.19 20.76
CA ILE A 595 -7.01 -25.42 21.46
C ILE A 595 -5.84 -26.12 20.78
N LEU A 596 -4.71 -26.27 21.49
CA LEU A 596 -3.64 -27.15 21.05
C LEU A 596 -4.01 -28.58 21.45
N TYR A 597 -4.33 -29.39 20.44
CA TYR A 597 -4.81 -30.76 20.57
C TYR A 597 -3.81 -31.75 20.00
N GLU A 598 -3.50 -32.82 20.74
CA GLU A 598 -2.54 -33.84 20.33
C GLU A 598 -3.08 -35.26 20.56
N VAL A 599 -2.85 -36.14 19.58
CA VAL A 599 -3.16 -37.57 19.66
C VAL A 599 -1.98 -38.40 19.18
N THR A 600 -1.52 -39.32 20.03
CA THR A 600 -0.36 -40.18 19.78
C THR A 600 -0.75 -41.66 19.91
N PRO A 601 -0.86 -42.41 18.80
CA PRO A 601 -1.01 -43.86 18.85
C PRO A 601 0.16 -44.56 19.54
N THR A 602 -0.15 -45.58 20.34
CA THR A 602 0.83 -46.44 21.01
C THR A 602 0.86 -47.80 20.32
N TYR A 603 2.03 -48.25 19.90
CA TYR A 603 2.24 -49.54 19.22
C TYR A 603 3.07 -50.48 20.09
N LEU A 604 2.86 -51.80 19.96
CA LEU A 604 3.61 -52.80 20.74
C LEU A 604 5.06 -52.92 20.31
N SER A 605 5.33 -52.68 19.02
CA SER A 605 6.61 -52.96 18.40
C SER A 605 6.82 -52.16 17.11
N ALA A 606 8.03 -52.20 16.57
CA ALA A 606 8.39 -51.46 15.35
C ALA A 606 7.66 -51.95 14.08
N ASP A 607 7.18 -53.19 14.08
CA ASP A 607 6.45 -53.80 12.96
C ASP A 607 4.91 -53.83 13.15
N SER A 608 4.41 -53.36 14.30
CA SER A 608 2.97 -53.22 14.56
C SER A 608 2.29 -52.36 13.48
N THR A 609 1.14 -52.78 12.99
CA THR A 609 0.35 -52.01 12.02
C THR A 609 -0.89 -51.39 12.68
N ILE A 610 -1.29 -51.88 13.85
CA ILE A 610 -2.46 -51.42 14.61
C ILE A 610 -2.01 -50.99 16.01
N PRO A 611 -2.42 -49.81 16.50
CA PRO A 611 -2.07 -49.37 17.84
C PRO A 611 -2.87 -50.11 18.91
N VAL A 612 -2.27 -50.31 20.09
CA VAL A 612 -2.96 -50.82 21.29
C VAL A 612 -3.84 -49.78 21.98
N GLY A 613 -3.71 -48.53 21.58
CA GLY A 613 -4.47 -47.40 22.11
C GLY A 613 -3.89 -46.09 21.62
N VAL A 614 -4.48 -44.98 22.04
CA VAL A 614 -4.02 -43.63 21.76
C VAL A 614 -3.88 -42.85 23.06
N THR A 615 -2.91 -41.93 23.12
CA THR A 615 -2.81 -40.93 24.19
C THR A 615 -3.24 -39.58 23.65
N MET A 616 -4.17 -38.92 24.32
CA MET A 616 -4.75 -37.63 23.92
C MET A 616 -4.41 -36.54 24.94
N SER A 617 -4.17 -35.32 24.47
CA SER A 617 -3.99 -34.13 25.31
C SER A 617 -4.57 -32.90 24.62
N ALA A 618 -5.14 -31.98 25.39
CA ALA A 618 -5.63 -30.69 24.92
C ALA A 618 -5.44 -29.59 25.97
N LYS A 619 -5.07 -28.41 25.52
CA LYS A 619 -5.05 -27.17 26.31
C LYS A 619 -5.63 -26.02 25.50
N ILE A 620 -6.34 -25.11 26.15
CA ILE A 620 -6.73 -23.83 25.58
C ILE A 620 -5.55 -22.89 25.75
N GLU A 621 -5.16 -22.25 24.66
CA GLU A 621 -4.25 -21.13 24.62
C GLU A 621 -5.10 -19.90 24.32
N ARG A 622 -5.10 -18.93 25.21
CA ARG A 622 -5.91 -17.72 25.08
C ARG A 622 -5.16 -16.66 24.28
N GLY A 623 -5.91 -15.74 23.66
CA GLY A 623 -5.34 -14.62 22.93
C GLY A 623 -4.45 -13.69 23.76
N ASP A 624 -4.57 -13.70 25.10
CA ASP A 624 -3.72 -12.95 26.03
C ASP A 624 -2.44 -13.69 26.46
N GLY A 625 -2.21 -14.90 25.91
CA GLY A 625 -1.09 -15.76 26.22
C GLY A 625 -1.28 -16.66 27.45
N SER A 626 -2.43 -16.59 28.14
CA SER A 626 -2.74 -17.54 29.21
C SER A 626 -3.05 -18.94 28.67
N ILE A 627 -2.82 -19.96 29.50
CA ILE A 627 -2.99 -21.37 29.14
C ILE A 627 -3.89 -22.05 30.17
N GLU A 628 -4.94 -22.72 29.69
CA GLU A 628 -5.87 -23.49 30.52
C GLU A 628 -5.84 -24.97 30.09
N PRO A 629 -5.53 -25.92 30.99
CA PRO A 629 -5.56 -27.34 30.65
C PRO A 629 -7.01 -27.81 30.45
N MET A 630 -7.29 -28.54 29.36
CA MET A 630 -8.57 -29.24 29.19
C MET A 630 -8.45 -30.69 29.69
N PHE A 631 -7.52 -31.44 29.11
CA PHE A 631 -7.18 -32.80 29.54
C PHE A 631 -5.74 -33.13 29.13
N GLN A 632 -5.06 -33.97 29.90
CA GLN A 632 -3.65 -34.29 29.67
C GLN A 632 -3.38 -35.77 29.86
N GLY A 633 -2.68 -36.37 28.88
CA GLY A 633 -2.22 -37.75 28.96
C GLY A 633 -3.34 -38.79 29.08
N VAL A 634 -4.51 -38.52 28.51
CA VAL A 634 -5.64 -39.45 28.53
C VAL A 634 -5.31 -40.62 27.62
N TYR A 635 -5.19 -41.82 28.18
CA TYR A 635 -4.97 -43.04 27.41
C TYR A 635 -6.29 -43.75 27.11
N ILE A 636 -6.57 -43.94 25.82
CA ILE A 636 -7.76 -44.66 25.34
C ILE A 636 -7.31 -45.97 24.70
N PRO A 637 -7.59 -47.12 25.31
CA PRO A 637 -7.17 -48.41 24.77
C PRO A 637 -7.98 -48.74 23.50
N ASN A 638 -7.32 -49.37 22.53
CA ASN A 638 -7.96 -49.89 21.31
C ASN A 638 -8.69 -51.21 21.57
N THR A 639 -9.58 -51.19 22.57
CA THR A 639 -10.26 -52.37 23.08
C THR A 639 -11.76 -52.25 22.84
N GLN A 640 -12.40 -53.39 22.54
CA GLN A 640 -13.85 -53.41 22.34
C GLN A 640 -14.60 -53.03 23.62
N THR A 641 -15.88 -52.68 23.47
CA THR A 641 -16.79 -52.46 24.60
C THR A 641 -16.74 -53.66 25.57
N GLY A 642 -16.46 -53.41 26.85
CA GLY A 642 -16.33 -54.45 27.87
C GLY A 642 -14.91 -55.02 28.06
N GLY A 643 -13.91 -54.58 27.28
CA GLY A 643 -12.50 -54.72 27.64
C GLY A 643 -11.80 -56.04 27.22
N ALA A 644 -12.50 -56.99 26.60
CA ALA A 644 -11.97 -58.34 26.40
C ALA A 644 -10.97 -58.48 25.23
N HIS A 645 -11.05 -57.64 24.20
CA HIS A 645 -10.25 -57.78 22.97
C HIS A 645 -9.63 -56.46 22.53
N ASN A 646 -8.28 -56.39 22.54
CA ASN A 646 -7.51 -55.26 22.03
C ASN A 646 -7.04 -55.57 20.59
N LEU A 647 -7.19 -54.62 19.67
CA LEU A 647 -6.82 -54.80 18.26
C LEU A 647 -5.33 -54.60 17.97
N GLY A 648 -4.56 -54.02 18.89
CA GLY A 648 -3.15 -53.75 18.69
C GLY A 648 -2.35 -55.04 18.50
N ASN A 649 -1.40 -55.02 17.55
CA ASN A 649 -0.63 -56.19 17.13
C ASN A 649 0.88 -56.02 17.21
#